data_AF-A0A930VM89-F1
#
_entry.id   AF-A0A930VM89-F1
#
_cell.length_a   1.000
_cell.length_b   1.000
_cell.length_c   1.000
_cell.angle_alpha   90.00
_cell.angle_beta   90.00
_cell.angle_gamma   90.00
#
_symmetry.space_group_name_H-M   'P 1'
#
loop_
_entity.id
_entity.type
_entity.pdbx_description
1 polymer ?
#
loop_
_entity_poly.entity_id
_entity_poly.type
_entity_poly.pdbx_seq_one_letter_code
_entity_poly.pdbx_strand_id
1 'polypeptide(L)'
;MRPSDPRLRRLLRPGARPLAGVLGSGLATCLLVLLQAWVVTDLVVRAVEGRDVRTAAWSIVVVLALRGAVTWAGDIFSARAAASVGTDLRRRLVAAAADPATGGRSGELTVLVTRGVTAIEPYLTRYLPALVLAAVLPALTIVAIATQDLLSAVIVLSTLPLVPVFGVLVGLATRDRAREQWAEMGALSGHFVDVMKGLPTLVAHRRARAQSDRIREVTERYRAASMRTLRIAFASSAVLELVATLSVALVAVTVGVRLASGSMELPSALVVLLLAPEAYWPLRRVGAEFHAAAEGVATFEAAHALLEAGQPGQAGRGAAAPGTDLIVSGLEVTYPGRVTPALARLDTVLPARGVTVVTGGSGCGKSTLLAALAGLVEPSAGQVLAAGHPVGGSPWQEQVAWLPQRPVFVAGSIADNLRLAAPLAEDQRLWAALRRVALEERVRALPEGLDTVLGEDGATLSAGERARLALARVVVAQRPWVLLDEPTAHLDDLTEQVIADTIMELGRESAVVVVAHRDAIVALADRTLQLEPPSSPATKPSPSAPAHQAAPQPAAAPSIRAKDPWPLWAATLVGAAASASGVALTATAGWLIVQASTRPGVLTLLVAIVGVRTFGLARPVLRYVERLRSHDSALRLLAERRVQVYEAVVPLVPGRLGRRRGDVLASVVDDVDSVVDRELRVRMPVRTYAIVAGLAVAVSALVLPAAAVPIALGSLVAGGGGWLLARFGARRPERELVTARAELSAAVLDSVQVASELRMWQATDRATDRVGDIAGRIGSCGRRAATWLGAGRGLVLVATGAAMAVTAAVAAAASRTGEVSAPMLALVVLVPLALVDVAVGVPDAGALSVRTAAAAARLHRLATAAPAVRDTVATTSPASSDLVLDSARARWAPHAPLTTPASLSLSRGERVALIGPSGSGKSTVAALLLRFLDPAEGSLAVGGAPARSMSLDDLRRRVGLVDDDPHVFATTVAENIRFARPGASDDDVADALRRAHLGTWLDSLPDGLDAWIGEGHAGVSGGERARLGVARSLLADQPVLVLDEPTAHLDHPTAQALAAEVLSGPRDRAVLWITHGSAGLDHVDRIVTQGSDWPGRHQGP
;
A
#
# COMPACT_ATOMS: atom_id res chain seq x y z
N MET A 1 -15.96 -12.80 -4.45
CA MET A 1 -16.52 -13.18 -5.76
C MET A 1 -16.02 -14.55 -6.16
N ARG A 2 -16.87 -15.40 -6.75
CA ARG A 2 -16.44 -16.71 -7.30
C ARG A 2 -15.84 -16.53 -8.71
N PRO A 3 -14.95 -17.41 -9.19
CA PRO A 3 -14.39 -17.34 -10.55
C PRO A 3 -15.46 -17.37 -11.66
N SER A 4 -16.62 -17.97 -11.40
CA SER A 4 -17.76 -18.03 -12.32
C SER A 4 -18.66 -16.79 -12.29
N ASP A 5 -18.39 -15.83 -11.41
CA ASP A 5 -19.21 -14.64 -11.25
C ASP A 5 -19.18 -13.77 -12.53
N PRO A 6 -20.33 -13.47 -13.16
CA PRO A 6 -20.38 -12.63 -14.36
C PRO A 6 -19.81 -11.22 -14.13
N ARG A 7 -19.85 -10.71 -12.89
CA ARG A 7 -19.27 -9.42 -12.51
C ARG A 7 -17.74 -9.44 -12.66
N LEU A 8 -17.11 -10.48 -12.10
CA LEU A 8 -15.67 -10.69 -12.21
C LEU A 8 -15.24 -10.88 -13.67
N ARG A 9 -16.02 -11.62 -14.47
CA ARG A 9 -15.72 -11.81 -15.90
C ARG A 9 -15.63 -10.49 -16.66
N ARG A 10 -16.47 -9.49 -16.34
CA ARG A 10 -16.40 -8.16 -16.96
C ARG A 10 -15.10 -7.44 -16.64
N LEU A 11 -14.63 -7.52 -15.39
CA LEU A 11 -13.35 -6.93 -14.96
C LEU A 11 -12.13 -7.65 -15.56
N LEU A 12 -12.25 -8.94 -15.88
CA LEU A 12 -11.17 -9.74 -16.48
C LEU A 12 -11.09 -9.64 -18.01
N ARG A 13 -12.10 -9.06 -18.68
CA ARG A 13 -12.14 -8.93 -20.16
C ARG A 13 -10.88 -8.32 -20.79
N PRO A 14 -10.25 -7.26 -20.24
CA PRO A 14 -9.00 -6.70 -20.79
C PRO A 14 -7.87 -7.73 -20.90
N GLY A 15 -7.88 -8.74 -20.03
CA GLY A 15 -6.92 -9.85 -20.01
C GLY A 15 -7.38 -11.12 -20.74
N ALA A 16 -8.47 -11.11 -21.52
CA ALA A 16 -9.04 -12.35 -22.08
C ALA A 16 -8.04 -13.18 -22.91
N ARG A 17 -7.24 -12.53 -23.77
CA ARG A 17 -6.20 -13.20 -24.59
C ARG A 17 -5.10 -13.85 -23.74
N PRO A 18 -4.40 -13.12 -22.84
CA PRO A 18 -3.41 -13.76 -21.97
C PRO A 18 -4.03 -14.82 -21.04
N LEU A 19 -5.26 -14.63 -20.56
CA LEU A 19 -5.97 -15.64 -19.77
C LEU A 19 -6.25 -16.94 -20.57
N ALA A 20 -6.58 -16.83 -21.86
CA ALA A 20 -6.66 -18.01 -22.74
C ALA A 20 -5.30 -18.72 -22.86
N GLY A 21 -4.19 -17.96 -22.90
CA GLY A 21 -2.84 -18.51 -22.82
C GLY A 21 -2.54 -19.24 -21.50
N VAL A 22 -3.02 -18.71 -20.36
CA VAL A 22 -2.95 -19.39 -19.06
C VAL A 22 -3.69 -20.73 -19.10
N LEU A 23 -4.92 -20.75 -19.64
CA LEU A 23 -5.70 -21.97 -19.80
C LEU A 23 -4.99 -22.99 -20.70
N GLY A 24 -4.53 -22.57 -21.89
CA GLY A 24 -3.83 -23.43 -22.84
C GLY A 24 -2.52 -24.00 -22.30
N SER A 25 -1.70 -23.18 -21.63
CA SER A 25 -0.47 -23.64 -20.98
C SER A 25 -0.72 -24.58 -19.81
N GLY A 26 -1.80 -24.38 -19.04
CA GLY A 26 -2.25 -25.29 -17.99
C GLY A 26 -2.63 -26.66 -18.55
N LEU A 27 -3.45 -26.70 -19.60
CA LEU A 27 -3.83 -27.95 -20.29
C LEU A 27 -2.62 -28.69 -20.87
N ALA A 28 -1.72 -27.98 -21.55
CA ALA A 28 -0.50 -28.55 -22.09
C ALA A 28 0.41 -29.09 -20.96
N THR A 29 0.47 -28.41 -19.82
CA THR A 29 1.19 -28.90 -18.63
C THR A 29 0.59 -30.21 -18.13
N CYS A 30 -0.75 -30.34 -18.07
CA CYS A 30 -1.40 -31.58 -17.68
C CYS A 30 -1.00 -32.75 -18.60
N LEU A 31 -1.06 -32.54 -19.92
CA LEU A 31 -0.68 -33.57 -20.90
C LEU A 31 0.79 -33.98 -20.78
N LEU A 32 1.70 -33.01 -20.57
CA LEU A 32 3.13 -33.29 -20.41
C LEU A 32 3.47 -34.01 -19.10
N VAL A 33 2.75 -33.72 -18.01
CA VAL A 33 2.89 -34.45 -16.73
C VAL A 33 2.48 -35.92 -16.90
N LEU A 34 1.38 -36.16 -17.62
CA LEU A 34 0.95 -37.51 -17.96
C LEU A 34 2.03 -38.20 -18.80
N LEU A 35 2.43 -37.61 -19.94
CA LEU A 35 3.47 -38.16 -20.82
C LEU A 35 4.78 -38.47 -20.07
N GLN A 36 5.17 -37.61 -19.13
CA GLN A 36 6.35 -37.80 -18.30
C GLN A 36 6.30 -39.12 -17.52
N ALA A 37 5.14 -39.55 -17.00
CA ALA A 37 5.04 -40.80 -16.23
C ALA A 37 5.40 -42.04 -17.08
N TRP A 38 4.92 -42.11 -18.32
CA TRP A 38 5.29 -43.20 -19.24
C TRP A 38 6.76 -43.14 -19.66
N VAL A 39 7.27 -41.94 -19.97
CA VAL A 39 8.67 -41.78 -20.38
C VAL A 39 9.66 -42.11 -19.25
N VAL A 40 9.36 -41.69 -18.02
CA VAL A 40 10.14 -42.07 -16.84
C VAL A 40 10.07 -43.59 -16.62
N THR A 41 8.89 -44.19 -16.77
CA THR A 41 8.73 -45.64 -16.65
C THR A 41 9.59 -46.39 -17.67
N ASP A 42 9.49 -46.03 -18.95
CA ASP A 42 10.30 -46.66 -20.02
C ASP A 42 11.81 -46.50 -19.77
N LEU A 43 12.24 -45.33 -19.29
CA LEU A 43 13.64 -45.08 -18.93
C LEU A 43 14.11 -45.98 -17.77
N VAL A 44 13.31 -46.08 -16.70
CA VAL A 44 13.65 -46.89 -15.52
C VAL A 44 13.70 -48.38 -15.90
N VAL A 45 12.69 -48.89 -16.61
CA VAL A 45 12.61 -50.30 -17.00
C VAL A 45 13.81 -50.67 -17.89
N ARG A 46 14.14 -49.85 -18.90
CA ARG A 46 15.32 -50.10 -19.76
C ARG A 46 16.63 -50.06 -18.99
N ALA A 47 16.78 -49.12 -18.06
CA ALA A 47 17.99 -49.00 -17.25
C ALA A 47 18.18 -50.22 -16.33
N VAL A 48 17.10 -50.70 -15.73
CA VAL A 48 17.09 -51.85 -14.82
C VAL A 48 17.28 -53.18 -15.55
N GLU A 49 16.83 -53.29 -16.80
CA GLU A 49 17.02 -54.49 -17.64
C GLU A 49 18.32 -54.46 -18.46
N GLY A 50 19.15 -53.43 -18.30
CA GLY A 50 20.41 -53.27 -19.03
C GLY A 50 20.26 -53.04 -20.55
N ARG A 51 19.06 -52.66 -21.02
CA ARG A 51 18.73 -52.38 -22.43
C ARG A 51 19.25 -51.01 -22.87
N ASP A 52 19.18 -50.72 -24.17
CA ASP A 52 19.55 -49.40 -24.70
C ASP A 52 18.58 -48.31 -24.21
N VAL A 53 19.12 -47.40 -23.40
CA VAL A 53 18.38 -46.27 -22.80
C VAL A 53 18.38 -45.02 -23.66
N ARG A 54 19.15 -44.94 -24.76
CA ARG A 54 19.38 -43.68 -25.50
C ARG A 54 18.10 -42.96 -25.93
N THR A 55 17.13 -43.71 -26.46
CA THR A 55 15.85 -43.12 -26.93
C THR A 55 14.97 -42.64 -25.78
N ALA A 56 14.89 -43.40 -24.68
CA ALA A 56 14.17 -43.00 -23.47
C ALA A 56 14.84 -41.81 -22.76
N ALA A 57 16.18 -41.78 -22.75
CA ALA A 57 17.01 -40.73 -22.18
C ALA A 57 16.81 -39.38 -22.91
N TRP A 58 16.77 -39.40 -24.24
CA TRP A 58 16.42 -38.21 -25.02
C TRP A 58 14.96 -37.80 -24.80
N SER A 59 14.06 -38.77 -24.74
CA SER A 59 12.63 -38.50 -24.52
C SER A 59 12.39 -37.78 -23.19
N ILE A 60 13.05 -38.17 -22.09
CA ILE A 60 12.85 -37.50 -20.80
C ILE A 60 13.39 -36.06 -20.80
N VAL A 61 14.54 -35.82 -21.44
CA VAL A 61 15.10 -34.47 -21.60
C VAL A 61 14.15 -33.59 -22.40
N VAL A 62 13.62 -34.10 -23.53
CA VAL A 62 12.69 -33.36 -24.39
C VAL A 62 11.37 -33.07 -23.66
N VAL A 63 10.78 -34.06 -22.98
CA VAL A 63 9.51 -33.87 -22.25
C VAL A 63 9.66 -32.84 -21.13
N LEU A 64 10.74 -32.90 -20.34
CA LEU A 64 10.99 -31.93 -19.28
C LEU A 64 11.37 -30.54 -19.81
N ALA A 65 12.06 -30.46 -20.95
CA ALA A 65 12.32 -29.20 -21.64
C ALA A 65 11.02 -28.57 -22.16
N LEU A 66 10.14 -29.35 -22.80
CA LEU A 66 8.82 -28.89 -23.22
C LEU A 66 7.98 -28.45 -22.02
N ARG A 67 8.01 -29.21 -20.92
CA ARG A 67 7.30 -28.85 -19.68
C ARG A 67 7.85 -27.53 -19.12
N GLY A 68 9.17 -27.34 -19.12
CA GLY A 68 9.82 -26.08 -18.77
C GLY A 68 9.38 -24.91 -19.65
N ALA A 69 9.32 -25.11 -20.98
CA ALA A 69 8.91 -24.09 -21.93
C ALA A 69 7.42 -23.72 -21.78
N VAL A 70 6.54 -24.70 -21.60
CA VAL A 70 5.10 -24.49 -21.41
C VAL A 70 4.81 -23.79 -20.09
N THR A 71 5.46 -24.20 -19.00
CA THR A 71 5.32 -23.54 -17.69
C THR A 71 5.87 -22.12 -17.73
N TRP A 72 7.00 -21.89 -18.40
CA TRP A 72 7.55 -20.55 -18.65
C TRP A 72 6.59 -19.67 -19.46
N ALA A 73 5.99 -20.20 -20.52
CA ALA A 73 4.98 -19.48 -21.29
C ALA A 73 3.76 -19.15 -20.43
N GLY A 74 3.30 -20.08 -19.58
CA GLY A 74 2.22 -19.87 -18.63
C GLY A 74 2.50 -18.76 -17.61
N ASP A 75 3.72 -18.70 -17.07
CA ASP A 75 4.17 -17.62 -16.18
C ASP A 75 4.14 -16.25 -16.90
N ILE A 76 4.56 -16.20 -18.18
CA ILE A 76 4.51 -14.97 -18.99
C ILE A 76 3.06 -14.55 -19.29
N PHE A 77 2.20 -15.48 -19.68
CA PHE A 77 0.78 -15.18 -19.92
C PHE A 77 0.08 -14.69 -18.65
N SER A 78 0.39 -15.29 -17.51
CA SER A 78 -0.11 -14.87 -16.21
C SER A 78 0.33 -13.44 -15.86
N ALA A 79 1.62 -13.11 -16.06
CA ALA A 79 2.14 -11.76 -15.83
C ALA A 79 1.53 -10.73 -16.80
N ARG A 80 1.29 -11.10 -18.07
CA ARG A 80 0.59 -10.26 -19.05
C ARG A 80 -0.87 -10.02 -18.65
N ALA A 81 -1.57 -11.05 -18.16
CA ALA A 81 -2.95 -10.92 -17.68
C ALA A 81 -3.00 -9.95 -16.50
N ALA A 82 -2.13 -10.13 -15.49
CA ALA A 82 -2.03 -9.23 -14.34
C ALA A 82 -1.74 -7.78 -14.74
N ALA A 83 -0.81 -7.55 -15.68
CA ALA A 83 -0.54 -6.22 -16.20
C ALA A 83 -1.75 -5.60 -16.91
N SER A 84 -2.39 -6.33 -17.83
CA SER A 84 -3.53 -5.81 -18.60
C SER A 84 -4.75 -5.47 -17.74
N VAL A 85 -5.13 -6.38 -16.83
CA VAL A 85 -6.26 -6.17 -15.91
C VAL A 85 -5.92 -5.08 -14.89
N GLY A 86 -4.69 -5.08 -14.36
CA GLY A 86 -4.25 -4.08 -13.39
C GLY A 86 -4.16 -2.66 -13.97
N THR A 87 -3.74 -2.50 -15.23
CA THR A 87 -3.71 -1.19 -15.89
C THR A 87 -5.13 -0.68 -16.19
N ASP A 88 -5.99 -1.53 -16.76
CA ASP A 88 -7.38 -1.15 -17.05
C ASP A 88 -8.16 -0.81 -15.77
N LEU A 89 -8.00 -1.61 -14.70
CA LEU A 89 -8.67 -1.34 -13.43
C LEU A 89 -8.22 -0.01 -12.81
N ARG A 90 -6.92 0.33 -12.87
CA ARG A 90 -6.43 1.64 -12.40
C ARG A 90 -7.00 2.80 -13.21
N ARG A 91 -7.06 2.68 -14.54
CA ARG A 91 -7.68 3.69 -15.40
C ARG A 91 -9.13 3.93 -15.02
N ARG A 92 -9.91 2.85 -14.87
CA ARG A 92 -11.33 2.95 -14.50
C ARG A 92 -11.55 3.52 -13.10
N LEU A 93 -10.72 3.14 -12.12
CA LEU A 93 -10.84 3.64 -10.76
C LEU A 93 -10.43 5.12 -10.65
N VAL A 94 -9.41 5.56 -11.38
CA VAL A 94 -9.03 6.98 -11.45
C VAL A 94 -10.10 7.80 -12.17
N ALA A 95 -10.68 7.26 -13.24
CA ALA A 95 -11.83 7.89 -13.90
C ALA A 95 -13.04 7.99 -12.96
N ALA A 96 -13.32 6.94 -12.20
CA ALA A 96 -14.40 6.93 -11.21
C ALA A 96 -14.16 7.89 -10.05
N ALA A 97 -12.90 8.13 -9.64
CA ALA A 97 -12.55 9.11 -8.62
C ALA A 97 -12.89 10.56 -9.01
N ALA A 98 -13.05 10.83 -10.31
CA ALA A 98 -13.56 12.11 -10.79
C ALA A 98 -15.08 12.26 -10.63
N ASP A 99 -15.80 11.17 -10.34
CA ASP A 99 -17.26 11.19 -10.16
C ASP A 99 -17.64 11.68 -8.74
N PRO A 100 -18.49 12.71 -8.61
CA PRO A 100 -18.92 13.26 -7.33
C PRO A 100 -19.66 12.27 -6.42
N ALA A 101 -20.30 11.24 -6.97
CA ALA A 101 -20.88 10.15 -6.18
C ALA A 101 -19.83 9.42 -5.31
N THR A 102 -18.55 9.54 -5.67
CA THR A 102 -17.41 8.91 -4.98
C THR A 102 -16.56 9.91 -4.17
N GLY A 103 -16.85 11.22 -4.25
CA GLY A 103 -15.99 12.31 -3.77
C GLY A 103 -15.72 12.36 -2.26
N GLY A 104 -16.47 11.60 -1.45
CA GLY A 104 -16.21 11.46 -0.01
C GLY A 104 -15.10 10.46 0.36
N ARG A 105 -14.50 9.74 -0.60
CA ARG A 105 -13.62 8.58 -0.37
C ARG A 105 -12.19 8.72 -0.93
N SER A 106 -11.68 9.93 -1.13
CA SER A 106 -10.38 10.20 -1.78
C SER A 106 -9.18 9.42 -1.20
N GLY A 107 -9.13 9.24 0.12
CA GLY A 107 -8.09 8.43 0.79
C GLY A 107 -8.22 6.93 0.50
N GLU A 108 -9.43 6.39 0.60
CA GLU A 108 -9.72 4.98 0.32
C GLU A 108 -9.46 4.64 -1.16
N LEU A 109 -9.83 5.54 -2.07
CA LEU A 109 -9.56 5.45 -3.50
C LEU A 109 -8.07 5.38 -3.82
N THR A 110 -7.27 6.27 -3.23
CA THR A 110 -5.81 6.27 -3.42
C THR A 110 -5.19 4.95 -2.98
N VAL A 111 -5.59 4.42 -1.82
CA VAL A 111 -5.14 3.12 -1.30
C VAL A 111 -5.59 1.98 -2.21
N LEU A 112 -6.84 2.01 -2.69
CA LEU A 112 -7.40 1.00 -3.58
C LEU A 112 -6.66 0.95 -4.92
N VAL A 113 -6.38 2.09 -5.56
CA VAL A 113 -5.69 2.17 -6.86
C VAL A 113 -4.22 1.74 -6.78
N THR A 114 -3.54 2.12 -5.69
CA THR A 114 -2.11 1.84 -5.50
C THR A 114 -1.86 0.43 -4.95
N ARG A 115 -2.25 0.20 -3.69
CA ARG A 115 -2.04 -1.06 -2.96
C ARG A 115 -3.08 -2.11 -3.33
N GLY A 116 -4.37 -1.73 -3.34
CA GLY A 116 -5.47 -2.65 -3.61
C GLY A 116 -5.33 -3.35 -4.97
N VAL A 117 -5.16 -2.62 -6.06
CA VAL A 117 -4.99 -3.20 -7.41
C VAL A 117 -3.72 -4.06 -7.50
N THR A 118 -2.67 -3.78 -6.72
CA THR A 118 -1.49 -4.65 -6.68
C THR A 118 -1.81 -6.00 -6.03
N ALA A 119 -2.74 -6.05 -5.08
CA ALA A 119 -3.15 -7.29 -4.41
C ALA A 119 -3.93 -8.27 -5.30
N ILE A 120 -4.38 -7.88 -6.51
CA ILE A 120 -5.03 -8.80 -7.45
C ILE A 120 -4.02 -9.70 -8.19
N GLU A 121 -2.74 -9.34 -8.19
CA GLU A 121 -1.70 -10.04 -8.95
C GLU A 121 -1.60 -11.54 -8.57
N PRO A 122 -1.59 -11.95 -7.28
CA PRO A 122 -1.57 -13.36 -6.90
C PRO A 122 -2.80 -14.16 -7.39
N TYR A 123 -3.97 -13.51 -7.47
CA TYR A 123 -5.18 -14.15 -8.00
C TYR A 123 -4.99 -14.58 -9.46
N LEU A 124 -4.41 -13.68 -10.27
CA LEU A 124 -4.19 -13.91 -11.70
C LEU A 124 -2.95 -14.78 -11.98
N THR A 125 -1.92 -14.68 -11.13
CA THR A 125 -0.63 -15.35 -11.39
C THR A 125 -0.45 -16.70 -10.70
N ARG A 126 -1.25 -17.02 -9.67
CA ARG A 126 -1.09 -18.28 -8.93
C ARG A 126 -2.40 -19.03 -8.76
N TYR A 127 -3.44 -18.36 -8.28
CA TYR A 127 -4.72 -19.01 -8.00
C TYR A 127 -5.41 -19.52 -9.27
N LEU A 128 -5.55 -18.67 -10.30
CA LEU A 128 -6.21 -19.08 -11.54
C LEU A 128 -5.47 -20.23 -12.26
N PRO A 129 -4.13 -20.19 -12.47
CA PRO A 129 -3.40 -21.34 -12.99
C PRO A 129 -3.57 -22.61 -12.15
N ALA A 130 -3.55 -22.49 -10.81
CA ALA A 130 -3.77 -23.63 -9.93
C ALA A 130 -5.17 -24.23 -10.07
N LEU A 131 -6.19 -23.39 -10.27
CA LEU A 131 -7.57 -23.83 -10.47
C LEU A 131 -7.74 -24.65 -11.75
N VAL A 132 -7.06 -24.24 -12.85
CA VAL A 132 -7.05 -25.00 -14.11
C VAL A 132 -6.47 -26.40 -13.88
N LEU A 133 -5.31 -26.47 -13.20
CA LEU A 133 -4.69 -27.75 -12.89
C LEU A 133 -5.57 -28.61 -11.99
N ALA A 134 -6.25 -28.04 -10.99
CA ALA A 134 -7.12 -28.79 -10.09
C ALA A 134 -8.42 -29.28 -10.73
N ALA A 135 -8.92 -28.58 -11.74
CA ALA A 135 -10.11 -29.01 -12.49
C ALA A 135 -9.79 -30.14 -13.49
N VAL A 136 -8.61 -30.09 -14.12
CA VAL A 136 -8.30 -30.96 -15.27
C VAL A 136 -7.37 -32.12 -14.91
N LEU A 137 -6.27 -31.87 -14.19
CA LEU A 137 -5.24 -32.89 -13.95
C LEU A 137 -5.78 -34.11 -13.20
N PRO A 138 -6.56 -33.99 -12.11
CA PRO A 138 -7.10 -35.16 -11.40
C PRO A 138 -8.00 -36.05 -12.27
N ALA A 139 -8.83 -35.44 -13.13
CA ALA A 139 -9.70 -36.20 -14.02
C ALA A 139 -8.88 -36.97 -15.06
N LEU A 140 -7.89 -36.31 -15.68
CA LEU A 140 -7.02 -36.96 -16.65
C LEU A 140 -6.13 -38.04 -16.02
N THR A 141 -5.62 -37.84 -14.80
CA THR A 141 -4.82 -38.85 -14.11
C THR A 141 -5.65 -40.06 -13.70
N ILE A 142 -6.90 -39.88 -13.24
CA ILE A 142 -7.81 -41.01 -12.95
C ILE A 142 -8.09 -41.80 -14.23
N VAL A 143 -8.40 -41.13 -15.34
CA VAL A 143 -8.61 -41.80 -16.64
C VAL A 143 -7.35 -42.55 -17.07
N ALA A 144 -6.17 -41.93 -17.00
CA ALA A 144 -4.90 -42.56 -17.33
C ALA A 144 -4.61 -43.78 -16.43
N ILE A 145 -4.83 -43.68 -15.11
CA ILE A 145 -4.68 -44.81 -14.19
C ILE A 145 -5.68 -45.91 -14.54
N ALA A 146 -6.93 -45.59 -14.89
CA ALA A 146 -7.94 -46.59 -15.26
C ALA A 146 -7.56 -47.39 -16.52
N THR A 147 -6.80 -46.80 -17.45
CA THR A 147 -6.26 -47.55 -18.61
C THR A 147 -5.18 -48.57 -18.23
N GLN A 148 -4.55 -48.40 -17.07
CA GLN A 148 -3.48 -49.29 -16.59
C GLN A 148 -3.98 -50.27 -15.53
N ASP A 149 -4.81 -49.79 -14.60
CA ASP A 149 -5.41 -50.57 -13.53
C ASP A 149 -6.68 -49.92 -12.96
N LEU A 150 -7.82 -50.60 -13.17
CA LEU A 150 -9.12 -50.12 -12.71
C LEU A 150 -9.21 -50.05 -11.18
N LEU A 151 -8.61 -51.00 -10.45
CA LEU A 151 -8.67 -51.03 -8.99
C LEU A 151 -7.96 -49.81 -8.39
N SER A 152 -6.76 -49.50 -8.87
CA SER A 152 -6.01 -48.30 -8.46
C SER A 152 -6.77 -47.02 -8.80
N ALA A 153 -7.44 -46.97 -9.96
CA ALA A 153 -8.29 -45.83 -10.32
C ALA A 153 -9.47 -45.67 -9.34
N VAL A 154 -10.13 -46.76 -8.94
CA VAL A 154 -11.21 -46.76 -7.94
C VAL A 154 -10.69 -46.31 -6.58
N ILE A 155 -9.51 -46.77 -6.15
CA ILE A 155 -8.88 -46.30 -4.91
C ILE A 155 -8.72 -44.79 -4.98
N VAL A 156 -8.08 -44.26 -6.02
CA VAL A 156 -7.89 -42.81 -6.19
C VAL A 156 -9.22 -42.06 -6.26
N LEU A 157 -10.19 -42.53 -7.03
CA LEU A 157 -11.52 -41.93 -7.15
C LEU A 157 -12.25 -41.87 -5.81
N SER A 158 -12.09 -42.88 -4.96
CA SER A 158 -12.71 -42.95 -3.63
C SER A 158 -12.02 -42.06 -2.59
N THR A 159 -10.68 -41.93 -2.66
CA THR A 159 -9.90 -41.14 -1.69
C THR A 159 -9.72 -39.68 -2.09
N LEU A 160 -9.83 -39.34 -3.37
CA LEU A 160 -9.62 -37.99 -3.87
C LEU A 160 -10.65 -36.96 -3.34
N PRO A 161 -11.95 -37.27 -3.23
CA PRO A 161 -12.94 -36.37 -2.62
C PRO A 161 -12.69 -36.06 -1.14
N LEU A 162 -11.94 -36.90 -0.41
CA LEU A 162 -11.60 -36.61 0.99
C LEU A 162 -10.78 -35.33 1.12
N VAL A 163 -9.91 -35.01 0.15
CA VAL A 163 -9.08 -33.79 0.18
C VAL A 163 -9.94 -32.51 0.24
N PRO A 164 -10.86 -32.24 -0.71
CA PRO A 164 -11.73 -31.07 -0.61
C PRO A 164 -12.72 -31.16 0.56
N VAL A 165 -13.23 -32.35 0.92
CA VAL A 165 -14.15 -32.50 2.08
C VAL A 165 -13.48 -32.09 3.38
N PHE A 166 -12.29 -32.63 3.69
CA PHE A 166 -11.52 -32.21 4.87
C PHE A 166 -11.09 -30.74 4.76
N GLY A 167 -10.77 -30.26 3.56
CA GLY A 167 -10.42 -28.86 3.33
C GLY A 167 -11.57 -27.91 3.68
N VAL A 168 -12.79 -28.22 3.25
CA VAL A 168 -14.01 -27.46 3.55
C VAL A 168 -14.38 -27.58 5.02
N LEU A 169 -14.36 -28.80 5.60
CA LEU A 169 -14.72 -29.02 7.00
C LEU A 169 -13.79 -28.25 7.94
N VAL A 170 -12.48 -28.32 7.70
CA VAL A 170 -11.50 -27.56 8.46
C VAL A 170 -11.63 -26.06 8.19
N GLY A 171 -11.90 -25.65 6.94
CA GLY A 171 -12.15 -24.26 6.59
C GLY A 171 -13.37 -23.67 7.31
N LEU A 172 -14.47 -24.42 7.42
CA LEU A 172 -15.68 -24.01 8.14
C LEU A 172 -15.46 -23.95 9.65
N ALA A 173 -14.77 -24.94 10.23
CA ALA A 173 -14.47 -24.97 11.66
C ALA A 173 -13.55 -23.82 12.12
N THR A 174 -12.83 -23.19 11.19
CA THR A 174 -11.81 -22.18 11.49
C THR A 174 -12.16 -20.78 10.97
N ARG A 175 -13.24 -20.63 10.19
CA ARG A 175 -13.58 -19.39 9.48
C ARG A 175 -13.91 -18.22 10.40
N ASP A 176 -14.73 -18.46 11.42
CA ASP A 176 -15.24 -17.39 12.29
C ASP A 176 -14.15 -16.92 13.26
N ARG A 177 -13.42 -17.88 13.87
CA ARG A 177 -12.24 -17.59 14.70
C ARG A 177 -11.10 -16.91 13.94
N ALA A 178 -10.88 -17.28 12.67
CA ALA A 178 -9.86 -16.64 11.85
C ALA A 178 -10.27 -15.21 11.44
N ARG A 179 -11.54 -14.95 11.10
CA ARG A 179 -12.01 -13.62 10.71
C ARG A 179 -12.00 -12.63 11.87
N GLU A 180 -12.49 -13.04 13.03
CA GLU A 180 -12.48 -12.20 14.24
C GLU A 180 -11.05 -11.85 14.66
N GLN A 181 -10.13 -12.83 14.66
CA GLN A 181 -8.70 -12.57 14.94
C GLN A 181 -8.00 -11.76 13.85
N TRP A 182 -8.35 -11.91 12.57
CA TRP A 182 -7.74 -11.14 11.48
C TRP A 182 -8.13 -9.65 11.54
N ALA A 183 -9.36 -9.33 11.95
CA ALA A 183 -9.80 -7.96 12.17
C ALA A 183 -9.02 -7.31 13.33
N GLU A 184 -8.82 -8.02 14.45
CA GLU A 184 -7.96 -7.57 15.55
C GLU A 184 -6.48 -7.42 15.13
N MET A 185 -5.99 -8.28 14.22
CA MET A 185 -4.61 -8.28 13.75
C MET A 185 -4.28 -7.10 12.82
N GLY A 186 -5.26 -6.65 12.01
CA GLY A 186 -5.13 -5.49 11.12
C GLY A 186 -4.90 -4.19 11.89
N ALA A 187 -5.62 -4.00 13.00
CA ALA A 187 -5.46 -2.85 13.88
C ALA A 187 -4.05 -2.77 14.50
N LEU A 188 -3.43 -3.92 14.82
CA LEU A 188 -2.09 -4.00 15.43
C LEU A 188 -0.94 -3.65 14.45
N SER A 189 -1.06 -3.99 13.16
CA SER A 189 -0.07 -3.58 12.14
C SER A 189 -0.20 -2.09 11.80
N GLY A 190 -1.42 -1.55 11.85
CA GLY A 190 -1.68 -0.11 11.72
C GLY A 190 -1.02 0.69 12.84
N HIS A 191 -1.03 0.18 14.08
CA HIS A 191 -0.43 0.86 15.22
C HIS A 191 1.07 1.15 15.06
N PHE A 192 1.87 0.22 14.52
CA PHE A 192 3.30 0.50 14.30
C PHE A 192 3.50 1.59 13.24
N VAL A 193 2.72 1.57 12.16
CA VAL A 193 2.74 2.61 11.12
C VAL A 193 2.32 3.96 11.71
N ASP A 194 1.28 3.97 12.54
CA ASP A 194 0.75 5.16 13.21
C ASP A 194 1.79 5.78 14.17
N VAL A 195 2.44 4.96 15.00
CA VAL A 195 3.54 5.38 15.88
C VAL A 195 4.72 5.91 15.07
N MET A 196 5.06 5.27 13.95
CA MET A 196 6.12 5.72 13.05
C MET A 196 5.78 7.06 12.39
N LYS A 197 4.54 7.26 11.91
CA LYS A 197 4.06 8.53 11.34
C LYS A 197 4.08 9.66 12.39
N GLY A 198 3.62 9.37 13.61
CA GLY A 198 3.58 10.33 14.73
C GLY A 198 4.89 10.50 15.49
N LEU A 199 5.98 9.86 15.06
CA LEU A 199 7.29 9.94 15.72
C LEU A 199 7.81 11.38 15.91
N PRO A 200 7.65 12.34 14.95
CA PRO A 200 8.04 13.73 15.18
C PRO A 200 7.33 14.36 16.39
N THR A 201 6.02 14.13 16.51
CA THR A 201 5.20 14.58 17.66
C THR A 201 5.69 13.94 18.96
N LEU A 202 6.00 12.65 18.95
CA LEU A 202 6.55 11.96 20.13
C LEU A 202 7.95 12.50 20.52
N VAL A 203 8.79 12.86 19.55
CA VAL A 203 10.10 13.47 19.81
C VAL A 203 9.96 14.88 20.38
N ALA A 204 9.04 15.70 19.85
CA ALA A 204 8.75 17.04 20.34
C ALA A 204 8.29 17.02 21.82
N HIS A 205 7.48 16.03 22.20
CA HIS A 205 7.00 15.85 23.57
C HIS A 205 7.89 14.95 24.45
N ARG A 206 9.08 14.53 23.99
CA ARG A 206 10.05 13.70 24.74
C ARG A 206 9.52 12.31 25.12
N ARG A 207 8.61 11.76 24.31
CA ARG A 207 7.96 10.45 24.50
C ARG A 207 8.50 9.34 23.61
N ALA A 208 9.31 9.67 22.62
CA ALA A 208 9.82 8.70 21.65
C ALA A 208 10.54 7.50 22.31
N ARG A 209 11.48 7.72 23.25
CA ARG A 209 12.21 6.63 23.93
C ARG A 209 11.32 5.78 24.84
N ALA A 210 10.30 6.37 25.47
CA ALA A 210 9.36 5.66 26.35
C ALA A 210 8.42 4.71 25.60
N GLN A 211 8.26 4.89 24.28
CA GLN A 211 7.41 4.04 23.45
C GLN A 211 8.10 2.73 23.02
N SER A 212 9.42 2.59 23.14
CA SER A 212 10.13 1.36 22.75
C SER A 212 9.62 0.12 23.49
N ASP A 213 9.35 0.24 24.79
CA ASP A 213 8.81 -0.87 25.59
C ASP A 213 7.38 -1.22 25.20
N ARG A 214 6.57 -0.22 24.86
CA ARG A 214 5.21 -0.43 24.38
C ARG A 214 5.20 -1.09 23.01
N ILE A 215 6.07 -0.67 22.09
CA ILE A 215 6.26 -1.33 20.78
C ILE A 215 6.67 -2.79 20.98
N ARG A 216 7.57 -3.08 21.92
CA ARG A 216 8.00 -4.45 22.24
C ARG A 216 6.84 -5.30 22.75
N GLU A 217 6.06 -4.77 23.70
CA GLU A 217 4.90 -5.44 24.27
C GLU A 217 3.81 -5.71 23.21
N VAL A 218 3.47 -4.70 22.41
CA VAL A 218 2.50 -4.82 21.31
C VAL A 218 2.96 -5.84 20.27
N THR A 219 4.25 -5.83 19.91
CA THR A 219 4.75 -6.77 18.90
C THR A 219 4.82 -8.21 19.43
N GLU A 220 5.02 -8.41 20.74
CA GLU A 220 4.91 -9.76 21.32
C GLU A 220 3.47 -10.26 21.46
N ARG A 221 2.52 -9.38 21.79
CA ARG A 221 1.10 -9.71 21.71
C ARG A 221 0.71 -10.10 20.28
N TYR A 222 1.20 -9.34 19.29
CA TYR A 222 1.02 -9.64 17.87
C TYR A 222 1.62 -11.00 17.47
N ARG A 223 2.84 -11.33 17.91
CA ARG A 223 3.45 -12.65 17.67
C ARG A 223 2.59 -13.77 18.27
N ALA A 224 2.20 -13.64 19.54
CA ALA A 224 1.42 -14.66 20.24
C ALA A 224 0.04 -14.88 19.59
N ALA A 225 -0.64 -13.80 19.20
CA ALA A 225 -1.89 -13.87 18.45
C ALA A 225 -1.71 -14.53 17.09
N SER A 226 -0.75 -14.05 16.29
CA SER A 226 -0.40 -14.61 14.97
C SER A 226 -0.10 -16.10 15.04
N MET A 227 0.66 -16.53 16.07
CA MET A 227 1.02 -17.93 16.21
C MET A 227 -0.17 -18.83 16.58
N ARG A 228 -1.15 -18.32 17.33
CA ARG A 228 -2.40 -19.07 17.60
C ARG A 228 -3.17 -19.34 16.30
N THR A 229 -3.30 -18.32 15.44
CA THR A 229 -3.98 -18.46 14.14
C THR A 229 -3.21 -19.38 13.19
N LEU A 230 -1.89 -19.19 13.07
CA LEU A 230 -1.04 -20.00 12.19
C LEU A 230 -0.95 -21.47 12.62
N ARG A 231 -1.01 -21.78 13.93
CA ARG A 231 -1.06 -23.17 14.43
C ARG A 231 -2.23 -23.94 13.84
N ILE A 232 -3.39 -23.30 13.79
CA ILE A 232 -4.61 -23.86 13.22
C ILE A 232 -4.44 -24.01 11.71
N ALA A 233 -4.06 -22.93 11.01
CA ALA A 233 -3.89 -22.95 9.55
C ALA A 233 -2.86 -24.01 9.07
N PHE A 234 -1.73 -24.14 9.77
CA PHE A 234 -0.72 -25.15 9.45
C PHE A 234 -1.18 -26.56 9.80
N ALA A 235 -1.97 -26.76 10.86
CA ALA A 235 -2.55 -28.07 11.18
C ALA A 235 -3.51 -28.51 10.07
N SER A 236 -4.36 -27.59 9.59
CA SER A 236 -5.24 -27.81 8.43
C SER A 236 -4.46 -28.26 7.19
N SER A 237 -3.39 -27.53 6.84
CA SER A 237 -2.53 -27.88 5.72
C SER A 237 -1.81 -29.22 5.91
N ALA A 238 -1.42 -29.56 7.15
CA ALA A 238 -0.75 -30.80 7.47
C ALA A 238 -1.70 -32.01 7.34
N VAL A 239 -2.96 -31.87 7.77
CA VAL A 239 -4.00 -32.89 7.58
C VAL A 239 -4.26 -33.14 6.10
N LEU A 240 -4.38 -32.07 5.28
CA LEU A 240 -4.54 -32.21 3.83
C LEU A 240 -3.33 -32.87 3.17
N GLU A 241 -2.12 -32.55 3.62
CA GLU A 241 -0.90 -33.21 3.13
C GLU A 241 -0.89 -34.69 3.52
N LEU A 242 -1.28 -35.02 4.76
CA LEU A 242 -1.36 -36.37 5.31
C LEU A 242 -2.37 -37.26 4.57
N VAL A 243 -3.59 -36.78 4.32
CA VAL A 243 -4.61 -37.55 3.59
C VAL A 243 -4.10 -37.94 2.20
N ALA A 244 -3.46 -37.00 1.50
CA ALA A 244 -2.90 -37.26 0.18
C ALA A 244 -1.69 -38.20 0.22
N THR A 245 -0.74 -38.04 1.16
CA THR A 245 0.42 -38.95 1.24
C THR A 245 0.01 -40.37 1.66
N LEU A 246 -0.98 -40.51 2.55
CA LEU A 246 -1.56 -41.80 2.90
C LEU A 246 -2.29 -42.45 1.71
N SER A 247 -3.02 -41.67 0.92
CA SER A 247 -3.68 -42.17 -0.28
C SER A 247 -2.68 -42.68 -1.32
N VAL A 248 -1.57 -41.94 -1.54
CA VAL A 248 -0.48 -42.38 -2.43
C VAL A 248 0.22 -43.64 -1.88
N ALA A 249 0.47 -43.69 -0.58
CA ALA A 249 1.06 -44.88 0.06
C ALA A 249 0.13 -46.11 -0.06
N LEU A 250 -1.18 -45.93 0.08
CA LEU A 250 -2.17 -47.00 -0.12
C LEU A 250 -2.12 -47.54 -1.55
N VAL A 251 -2.07 -46.66 -2.56
CA VAL A 251 -1.91 -47.06 -3.97
C VAL A 251 -0.59 -47.81 -4.17
N ALA A 252 0.53 -47.26 -3.69
CA ALA A 252 1.86 -47.87 -3.83
C ALA A 252 1.93 -49.29 -3.22
N VAL A 253 1.38 -49.48 -2.02
CA VAL A 253 1.35 -50.79 -1.36
C VAL A 253 0.46 -51.78 -2.11
N THR A 254 -0.73 -51.34 -2.55
CA THR A 254 -1.67 -52.20 -3.29
C THR A 254 -1.08 -52.66 -4.62
N VAL A 255 -0.51 -51.73 -5.38
CA VAL A 255 0.17 -51.99 -6.65
C VAL A 255 1.37 -52.93 -6.43
N GLY A 256 2.18 -52.69 -5.39
CA GLY A 256 3.33 -53.56 -5.05
C GLY A 256 2.92 -54.99 -4.72
N VAL A 257 1.87 -55.19 -3.91
CA VAL A 257 1.37 -56.53 -3.58
C VAL A 257 0.81 -57.25 -4.82
N ARG A 258 0.09 -56.52 -5.68
CA ARG A 258 -0.47 -57.10 -6.92
C ARG A 258 0.62 -57.49 -7.92
N LEU A 259 1.64 -56.66 -8.07
CA LEU A 259 2.81 -56.97 -8.87
C LEU A 259 3.53 -58.23 -8.35
N ALA A 260 3.70 -58.35 -7.02
CA ALA A 260 4.29 -59.54 -6.40
C ALA A 260 3.44 -60.82 -6.59
N SER A 261 2.11 -60.68 -6.58
CA SER A 261 1.17 -61.78 -6.89
C SER A 261 1.13 -62.19 -8.37
N GLY A 262 1.76 -61.41 -9.26
CA GLY A 262 1.74 -61.63 -10.71
C GLY A 262 0.48 -61.15 -11.42
N SER A 263 -0.41 -60.40 -10.76
CA SER A 263 -1.66 -59.87 -11.33
C SER A 263 -1.52 -58.51 -12.02
N MET A 264 -0.29 -58.00 -12.18
CA MET A 264 0.04 -56.72 -12.80
C MET A 264 1.47 -56.76 -13.36
N GLU A 265 1.73 -56.00 -14.43
CA GLU A 265 3.07 -55.85 -15.02
C GLU A 265 3.84 -54.65 -14.45
N LEU A 266 5.18 -54.72 -14.47
CA LEU A 266 6.06 -53.67 -13.93
C LEU A 266 5.84 -52.29 -14.61
N PRO A 267 5.72 -52.16 -15.94
CA PRO A 267 5.47 -50.85 -16.57
C PRO A 267 4.17 -50.22 -16.11
N SER A 268 3.06 -50.98 -16.07
CA SER A 268 1.77 -50.47 -15.59
C SER A 268 1.85 -50.07 -14.10
N ALA A 269 2.52 -50.86 -13.27
CA ALA A 269 2.72 -50.54 -11.86
C ALA A 269 3.50 -49.22 -11.63
N LEU A 270 4.58 -49.00 -12.39
CA LEU A 270 5.38 -47.76 -12.31
C LEU A 270 4.61 -46.53 -12.81
N VAL A 271 3.84 -46.67 -13.91
CA VAL A 271 2.99 -45.58 -14.41
C VAL A 271 1.95 -45.19 -13.36
N VAL A 272 1.23 -46.16 -12.78
CA VAL A 272 0.23 -45.90 -11.72
C VAL A 272 0.89 -45.23 -10.51
N LEU A 273 2.07 -45.70 -10.09
CA LEU A 273 2.81 -45.11 -8.97
C LEU A 273 3.16 -43.64 -9.21
N LEU A 274 3.66 -43.31 -10.41
CA LEU A 274 4.08 -41.95 -10.77
C LEU A 274 2.87 -41.01 -10.97
N LEU A 275 1.74 -41.51 -11.46
CA LEU A 275 0.52 -40.73 -11.68
C LEU A 275 -0.29 -40.47 -10.40
N ALA A 276 -0.24 -41.38 -9.42
CA ALA A 276 -0.98 -41.26 -8.18
C ALA A 276 -0.78 -39.91 -7.45
N PRO A 277 0.45 -39.43 -7.15
CA PRO A 277 0.65 -38.15 -6.46
C PRO A 277 0.18 -36.92 -7.26
N GLU A 278 0.21 -36.99 -8.59
CA GLU A 278 -0.20 -35.91 -9.49
C GLU A 278 -1.72 -35.65 -9.44
N ALA A 279 -2.53 -36.64 -9.05
CA ALA A 279 -3.96 -36.47 -8.84
C ALA A 279 -4.30 -35.60 -7.61
N TYR A 280 -3.51 -35.68 -6.53
CA TYR A 280 -3.84 -35.03 -5.25
C TYR A 280 -3.24 -33.65 -5.07
N TRP A 281 -2.06 -33.41 -5.64
CA TRP A 281 -1.33 -32.15 -5.45
C TRP A 281 -2.13 -30.89 -5.86
N PRO A 282 -2.79 -30.83 -7.03
CA PRO A 282 -3.50 -29.63 -7.49
C PRO A 282 -4.60 -29.16 -6.54
N LEU A 283 -5.37 -30.10 -5.97
CA LEU A 283 -6.45 -29.79 -5.02
C LEU A 283 -5.92 -29.12 -3.76
N ARG A 284 -4.78 -29.60 -3.24
CA ARG A 284 -4.11 -28.99 -2.08
C ARG A 284 -3.58 -27.59 -2.43
N ARG A 285 -3.02 -27.42 -3.63
CA ARG A 285 -2.48 -26.13 -4.09
C ARG A 285 -3.57 -25.07 -4.19
N VAL A 286 -4.73 -25.40 -4.77
CA VAL A 286 -5.84 -24.44 -4.89
C VAL A 286 -6.31 -23.92 -3.54
N GLY A 287 -6.40 -24.79 -2.53
CA GLY A 287 -6.74 -24.36 -1.17
C GLY A 287 -5.73 -23.33 -0.62
N ALA A 288 -4.44 -23.58 -0.79
CA ALA A 288 -3.39 -22.65 -0.35
C ALA A 288 -3.40 -21.32 -1.12
N GLU A 289 -3.54 -21.37 -2.45
CA GLU A 289 -3.53 -20.17 -3.30
C GLU A 289 -4.81 -19.34 -3.16
N PHE A 290 -5.95 -19.95 -2.82
CA PHE A 290 -7.20 -19.21 -2.53
C PHE A 290 -7.01 -18.26 -1.35
N HIS A 291 -6.40 -18.74 -0.26
CA HIS A 291 -6.09 -17.90 0.89
C HIS A 291 -5.08 -16.81 0.55
N ALA A 292 -4.05 -17.12 -0.25
CA ALA A 292 -3.07 -16.13 -0.70
C ALA A 292 -3.67 -15.05 -1.63
N ALA A 293 -4.76 -15.36 -2.33
CA ALA A 293 -5.45 -14.46 -3.24
C ALA A 293 -6.67 -13.74 -2.64
N ALA A 294 -6.96 -13.95 -1.34
CA ALA A 294 -8.15 -13.41 -0.69
C ALA A 294 -8.21 -11.87 -0.72
N GLU A 295 -7.07 -11.20 -0.49
CA GLU A 295 -6.95 -9.74 -0.58
C GLU A 295 -7.31 -9.24 -1.99
N GLY A 296 -6.84 -9.92 -3.03
CA GLY A 296 -7.19 -9.60 -4.42
C GLY A 296 -8.67 -9.75 -4.74
N VAL A 297 -9.35 -10.75 -4.16
CA VAL A 297 -10.81 -10.92 -4.31
C VAL A 297 -11.56 -9.77 -3.63
N ALA A 298 -11.13 -9.35 -2.43
CA ALA A 298 -11.70 -8.21 -1.74
C ALA A 298 -11.48 -6.91 -2.53
N THR A 299 -10.31 -6.72 -3.14
CA THR A 299 -10.06 -5.59 -4.05
C THR A 299 -11.03 -5.59 -5.23
N PHE A 300 -11.26 -6.73 -5.89
CA PHE A 300 -12.21 -6.79 -7.01
C PHE A 300 -13.64 -6.43 -6.57
N GLU A 301 -14.05 -6.84 -5.37
CA GLU A 301 -15.35 -6.47 -4.79
C GLU A 301 -15.44 -4.97 -4.50
N ALA A 302 -14.43 -4.40 -3.83
CA ALA A 302 -14.36 -2.96 -3.53
C ALA A 302 -14.33 -2.11 -4.79
N ALA A 303 -13.51 -2.49 -5.77
CA ALA A 303 -13.42 -1.81 -7.05
C ALA A 303 -14.73 -1.90 -7.83
N HIS A 304 -15.40 -3.07 -7.82
CA HIS A 304 -16.69 -3.21 -8.48
C HIS A 304 -17.77 -2.35 -7.82
N ALA A 305 -17.88 -2.36 -6.49
CA ALA A 305 -18.83 -1.55 -5.76
C ALA A 305 -18.65 -0.06 -6.05
N LEU A 306 -17.41 0.40 -6.16
CA LEU A 306 -17.09 1.78 -6.50
C LEU A 306 -17.44 2.12 -7.96
N LEU A 307 -17.14 1.23 -8.89
CA LEU A 307 -17.48 1.40 -10.31
C LEU A 307 -18.99 1.27 -10.60
N GLU A 308 -19.76 0.61 -9.74
CA GLU A 308 -21.22 0.63 -9.80
C GLU A 308 -21.80 1.92 -9.21
N ALA A 309 -21.21 2.43 -8.13
CA ALA A 309 -21.63 3.70 -7.53
C ALA A 309 -21.40 4.91 -8.45
N GLY A 310 -20.33 4.90 -9.26
CA GLY A 310 -19.99 5.95 -10.24
C GLY A 310 -20.64 5.77 -11.62
N GLN A 311 -21.68 4.95 -11.76
CA GLN A 311 -22.46 4.95 -13.00
C GLN A 311 -23.48 6.08 -12.94
N PRO A 312 -23.40 7.09 -13.83
CA PRO A 312 -24.36 8.18 -13.82
C PRO A 312 -25.78 7.62 -13.96
N GLY A 313 -26.68 8.04 -13.08
CA GLY A 313 -28.11 7.91 -13.33
C GLY A 313 -28.44 8.51 -14.70
N GLN A 314 -29.49 8.03 -15.35
CA GLN A 314 -29.90 8.42 -16.72
C GLN A 314 -30.17 9.93 -16.95
N ALA A 315 -29.87 10.83 -16.00
CA ALA A 315 -30.08 12.26 -16.13
C ALA A 315 -29.05 12.92 -17.08
N GLY A 316 -29.56 13.63 -18.09
CA GLY A 316 -28.77 14.60 -18.87
C GLY A 316 -28.06 14.07 -20.13
N ARG A 317 -28.75 13.32 -21.01
CA ARG A 317 -28.24 13.03 -22.37
C ARG A 317 -28.61 14.10 -23.42
N GLY A 318 -29.34 15.14 -23.03
CA GLY A 318 -29.68 16.25 -23.93
C GLY A 318 -28.63 17.36 -23.86
N ALA A 319 -28.05 17.74 -25.00
CA ALA A 319 -27.24 18.95 -25.08
C ALA A 319 -28.15 20.18 -24.95
N ALA A 320 -27.99 20.97 -23.88
CA ALA A 320 -28.67 22.24 -23.74
C ALA A 320 -28.17 23.22 -24.82
N ALA A 321 -29.06 24.06 -25.38
CA ALA A 321 -28.67 25.09 -26.32
C ALA A 321 -27.85 26.19 -25.61
N PRO A 322 -26.71 26.64 -26.18
CA PRO A 322 -25.89 27.69 -25.59
C PRO A 322 -26.68 28.98 -25.37
N GLY A 323 -26.48 29.64 -24.22
CA GLY A 323 -27.06 30.96 -23.95
C GLY A 323 -28.58 30.95 -23.68
N THR A 324 -29.09 29.91 -23.03
CA THR A 324 -30.47 29.86 -22.51
C THR A 324 -30.50 30.06 -21.01
N ASP A 325 -31.58 30.65 -20.48
CA ASP A 325 -31.75 30.89 -19.04
C ASP A 325 -31.74 29.57 -18.24
N LEU A 326 -31.19 29.61 -17.03
CA LEU A 326 -31.22 28.49 -16.09
C LEU A 326 -32.42 28.61 -15.17
N ILE A 327 -33.26 27.58 -15.17
CA ILE A 327 -34.43 27.47 -14.30
C ILE A 327 -34.08 26.53 -13.14
N VAL A 328 -34.02 27.08 -11.92
CA VAL A 328 -33.80 26.34 -10.68
C VAL A 328 -35.16 26.16 -10.01
N SER A 329 -35.60 24.91 -9.81
CA SER A 329 -36.91 24.60 -9.22
C SER A 329 -36.79 23.62 -8.07
N GLY A 330 -37.16 24.09 -6.88
CA GLY A 330 -37.17 23.32 -5.64
C GLY A 330 -35.81 22.71 -5.28
N LEU A 331 -34.71 23.35 -5.64
CA LEU A 331 -33.36 22.80 -5.52
C LEU A 331 -32.99 22.65 -4.05
N GLU A 332 -32.74 21.41 -3.63
CA GLU A 332 -32.24 21.07 -2.30
C GLU A 332 -31.05 20.13 -2.44
N VAL A 333 -29.99 20.37 -1.67
CA VAL A 333 -28.77 19.56 -1.73
C VAL A 333 -28.36 19.13 -0.33
N THR A 334 -28.27 17.83 -0.13
CA THR A 334 -27.77 17.19 1.09
C THR A 334 -26.59 16.29 0.74
N TYR A 335 -25.44 16.55 1.35
CA TYR A 335 -24.25 15.70 1.14
C TYR A 335 -24.40 14.34 1.85
N PRO A 336 -23.80 13.26 1.31
CA PRO A 336 -23.82 11.95 1.95
C PRO A 336 -23.33 12.00 3.41
N GLY A 337 -24.08 11.37 4.31
CA GLY A 337 -23.77 11.34 5.75
C GLY A 337 -24.22 12.58 6.53
N ARG A 338 -24.80 13.59 5.88
CA ARG A 338 -25.47 14.71 6.57
C ARG A 338 -26.97 14.47 6.68
N VAL A 339 -27.53 14.85 7.82
CA VAL A 339 -28.98 14.80 8.08
C VAL A 339 -29.64 16.13 7.74
N THR A 340 -28.89 17.23 7.76
CA THR A 340 -29.34 18.58 7.41
C THR A 340 -28.93 18.93 5.98
N PRO A 341 -29.82 19.52 5.16
CA PRO A 341 -29.48 19.98 3.83
C PRO A 341 -28.42 21.08 3.90
N ALA A 342 -27.46 21.03 2.98
CA ALA A 342 -26.42 22.04 2.81
C ALA A 342 -26.91 23.26 2.02
N LEU A 343 -27.92 23.06 1.17
CA LEU A 343 -28.69 24.11 0.50
C LEU A 343 -30.17 23.83 0.73
N ALA A 344 -30.87 24.76 1.40
CA ALA A 344 -32.31 24.69 1.55
C ALA A 344 -33.01 24.94 0.22
N ARG A 345 -34.27 24.50 0.12
CA ARG A 345 -35.08 24.60 -1.10
C ARG A 345 -35.00 26.00 -1.74
N LEU A 346 -34.49 26.05 -2.97
CA LEU A 346 -34.32 27.27 -3.74
C LEU A 346 -35.08 27.21 -5.07
N ASP A 347 -35.81 28.29 -5.38
CA ASP A 347 -36.51 28.50 -6.65
C ASP A 347 -36.03 29.83 -7.26
N THR A 348 -35.37 29.81 -8.41
CA THR A 348 -34.85 31.02 -9.07
C THR A 348 -34.62 30.85 -10.58
N VAL A 349 -34.53 31.95 -11.32
CA VAL A 349 -34.19 31.97 -12.76
C VAL A 349 -32.96 32.84 -12.99
N LEU A 350 -31.89 32.23 -13.51
CA LEU A 350 -30.64 32.92 -13.83
C LEU A 350 -30.62 33.27 -15.33
N PRO A 351 -30.41 34.55 -15.69
CA PRO A 351 -30.41 34.97 -17.08
C PRO A 351 -29.18 34.47 -17.84
N ALA A 352 -29.32 34.26 -19.15
CA ALA A 352 -28.26 33.79 -20.03
C ALA A 352 -27.09 34.77 -20.27
N ARG A 353 -27.16 36.01 -19.73
CA ARG A 353 -26.10 37.03 -19.77
C ARG A 353 -26.21 37.96 -18.55
N GLY A 354 -25.11 38.66 -18.26
CA GLY A 354 -25.01 39.60 -17.14
C GLY A 354 -24.43 38.97 -15.87
N VAL A 355 -24.25 39.77 -14.83
CA VAL A 355 -23.62 39.40 -13.56
C VAL A 355 -24.68 39.21 -12.47
N THR A 356 -24.79 37.98 -11.97
CA THR A 356 -25.60 37.64 -10.79
C THR A 356 -24.68 37.41 -9.59
N VAL A 357 -24.86 38.19 -8.52
CA VAL A 357 -24.07 38.07 -7.28
C VAL A 357 -24.86 37.30 -6.21
N VAL A 358 -24.27 36.25 -5.64
CA VAL A 358 -24.85 35.44 -4.57
C VAL A 358 -24.27 35.86 -3.22
N THR A 359 -25.14 36.20 -2.26
CA THR A 359 -24.77 36.67 -0.91
C THR A 359 -25.45 35.81 0.17
N GLY A 360 -24.91 35.78 1.40
CA GLY A 360 -25.48 35.02 2.53
C GLY A 360 -24.44 34.60 3.58
N GLY A 361 -24.88 34.20 4.79
CA GLY A 361 -23.98 33.80 5.89
C GLY A 361 -23.06 32.60 5.56
N SER A 362 -22.06 32.33 6.41
CA SER A 362 -21.27 31.09 6.28
C SER A 362 -22.17 29.87 6.47
N GLY A 363 -22.03 28.85 5.63
CA GLY A 363 -22.82 27.63 5.73
C GLY A 363 -24.26 27.71 5.16
N CYS A 364 -24.67 28.80 4.51
CA CYS A 364 -25.99 28.88 3.85
C CYS A 364 -26.08 28.22 2.46
N GLY A 365 -25.01 27.54 2.02
CA GLY A 365 -25.02 26.75 0.78
C GLY A 365 -24.55 27.47 -0.49
N LYS A 366 -23.85 28.61 -0.41
CA LYS A 366 -23.34 29.36 -1.58
C LYS A 366 -22.50 28.51 -2.54
N SER A 367 -21.43 27.89 -2.04
CA SER A 367 -20.59 26.97 -2.82
C SER A 367 -21.36 25.74 -3.29
N THR A 368 -22.35 25.29 -2.51
CA THR A 368 -23.22 24.17 -2.86
C THR A 368 -24.15 24.49 -4.03
N LEU A 369 -24.72 25.71 -4.08
CA LEU A 369 -25.50 26.20 -5.21
C LEU A 369 -24.62 26.22 -6.47
N LEU A 370 -23.46 26.85 -6.38
CA LEU A 370 -22.52 26.94 -7.49
C LEU A 370 -22.09 25.54 -8.00
N ALA A 371 -21.81 24.60 -7.10
CA ALA A 371 -21.49 23.21 -7.47
C ALA A 371 -22.67 22.46 -8.12
N ALA A 372 -23.91 22.71 -7.68
CA ALA A 372 -25.11 22.15 -8.31
C ALA A 372 -25.34 22.73 -9.72
N LEU A 373 -25.17 24.05 -9.90
CA LEU A 373 -25.24 24.70 -11.21
C LEU A 373 -24.14 24.19 -12.16
N ALA A 374 -22.94 23.89 -11.65
CA ALA A 374 -21.84 23.31 -12.42
C ALA A 374 -22.07 21.81 -12.79
N GLY A 375 -23.13 21.17 -12.25
CA GLY A 375 -23.33 19.72 -12.39
C GLY A 375 -22.28 18.88 -11.66
N LEU A 376 -21.65 19.46 -10.63
CA LEU A 376 -20.67 18.78 -9.76
C LEU A 376 -21.35 18.08 -8.58
N VAL A 377 -22.58 18.44 -8.21
CA VAL A 377 -23.36 17.79 -7.14
C VAL A 377 -24.76 17.50 -7.65
N GLU A 378 -25.25 16.28 -7.42
CA GLU A 378 -26.64 15.93 -7.72
C GLU A 378 -27.59 16.52 -6.68
N PRO A 379 -28.70 17.15 -7.09
CA PRO A 379 -29.76 17.57 -6.18
C PRO A 379 -30.35 16.38 -5.40
N SER A 380 -30.58 16.57 -4.09
CA SER A 380 -31.34 15.63 -3.27
C SER A 380 -32.85 15.74 -3.53
N ALA A 381 -33.31 16.95 -3.85
CA ALA A 381 -34.66 17.22 -4.35
C ALA A 381 -34.62 18.41 -5.32
N GLY A 382 -35.64 18.51 -6.18
CA GLY A 382 -35.72 19.53 -7.23
C GLY A 382 -34.80 19.25 -8.41
N GLN A 383 -34.71 20.24 -9.31
CA GLN A 383 -33.91 20.14 -10.53
C GLN A 383 -33.44 21.51 -11.01
N VAL A 384 -32.35 21.52 -11.76
CA VAL A 384 -31.87 22.68 -12.50
C VAL A 384 -31.97 22.35 -13.97
N LEU A 385 -32.68 23.18 -14.73
CA LEU A 385 -32.96 22.98 -16.14
C LEU A 385 -32.31 24.07 -17.01
N ALA A 386 -31.63 23.67 -18.07
CA ALA A 386 -31.18 24.52 -19.16
C ALA A 386 -31.96 24.14 -20.43
N ALA A 387 -32.69 25.09 -21.03
CA ALA A 387 -33.56 24.81 -22.19
C ALA A 387 -34.48 23.58 -22.00
N GLY A 388 -35.05 23.41 -20.81
CA GLY A 388 -35.93 22.29 -20.46
C GLY A 388 -35.23 20.95 -20.19
N HIS A 389 -33.91 20.88 -20.25
CA HIS A 389 -33.12 19.67 -19.97
C HIS A 389 -32.38 19.78 -18.63
N PRO A 390 -32.34 18.72 -17.81
CA PRO A 390 -31.55 18.70 -16.59
C PRO A 390 -30.07 19.00 -16.83
N VAL A 391 -29.49 19.89 -16.03
CA VAL A 391 -28.05 20.16 -16.05
C VAL A 391 -27.29 18.98 -15.46
N GLY A 392 -26.18 18.61 -16.10
CA GLY A 392 -25.34 17.50 -15.67
C GLY A 392 -24.58 16.86 -16.82
N GLY A 393 -23.51 16.14 -16.47
CA GLY A 393 -22.66 15.43 -17.43
C GLY A 393 -21.77 16.33 -18.30
N SER A 394 -20.97 15.70 -19.16
CA SER A 394 -20.00 16.37 -20.04
C SER A 394 -20.62 17.46 -20.95
N PRO A 395 -21.79 17.23 -21.61
CA PRO A 395 -22.35 18.21 -22.53
C PRO A 395 -22.74 19.54 -21.88
N TRP A 396 -23.14 19.51 -20.60
CA TRP A 396 -23.41 20.72 -19.82
C TRP A 396 -22.10 21.37 -19.38
N GLN A 397 -21.15 20.58 -18.86
CA GLN A 397 -19.89 21.10 -18.33
C GLN A 397 -19.03 21.77 -19.41
N GLU A 398 -19.12 21.34 -20.68
CA GLU A 398 -18.49 22.02 -21.82
C GLU A 398 -18.94 23.49 -21.98
N GLN A 399 -20.12 23.84 -21.46
CA GLN A 399 -20.71 25.17 -21.53
C GLN A 399 -20.45 26.03 -20.27
N VAL A 400 -19.83 25.46 -19.24
CA VAL A 400 -19.60 26.13 -17.95
C VAL A 400 -18.10 26.36 -17.75
N ALA A 401 -17.66 27.55 -17.37
CA ALA A 401 -16.34 27.80 -16.83
C ALA A 401 -16.45 27.98 -15.31
N TRP A 402 -15.59 27.31 -14.56
CA TRP A 402 -15.68 27.19 -13.12
C TRP A 402 -14.41 27.71 -12.45
N LEU A 403 -14.56 28.55 -11.43
CA LEU A 403 -13.49 28.96 -10.53
C LEU A 403 -13.92 28.62 -9.10
N PRO A 404 -13.32 27.61 -8.46
CA PRO A 404 -13.62 27.28 -7.07
C PRO A 404 -12.93 28.27 -6.11
N GLN A 405 -13.45 28.33 -4.87
CA GLN A 405 -12.88 29.14 -3.79
C GLN A 405 -11.38 28.88 -3.55
N ARG A 406 -10.93 27.64 -3.77
CA ARG A 406 -9.51 27.26 -3.72
C ARG A 406 -9.12 26.65 -5.06
N PRO A 407 -8.53 27.44 -5.98
CA PRO A 407 -8.08 26.92 -7.27
C PRO A 407 -6.98 25.87 -7.09
N VAL A 408 -7.15 24.74 -7.77
CA VAL A 408 -6.13 23.67 -7.80
C VAL A 408 -5.50 23.63 -9.20
N PHE A 409 -4.20 23.40 -9.23
CA PHE A 409 -3.39 23.35 -10.45
C PHE A 409 -2.88 21.94 -10.68
N VAL A 410 -2.88 21.50 -11.93
CA VAL A 410 -2.23 20.24 -12.29
C VAL A 410 -0.72 20.45 -12.28
N ALA A 411 0.02 19.40 -11.90
CA ALA A 411 1.47 19.39 -12.00
C ALA A 411 1.89 19.51 -13.48
N GLY A 412 2.42 20.68 -13.85
CA GLY A 412 2.75 21.05 -15.23
C GLY A 412 3.12 22.54 -15.33
N SER A 413 3.30 23.03 -16.56
CA SER A 413 3.60 24.44 -16.79
C SER A 413 2.38 25.35 -16.56
N ILE A 414 2.62 26.66 -16.53
CA ILE A 414 1.54 27.66 -16.59
C ILE A 414 0.70 27.43 -17.85
N ALA A 415 1.35 27.14 -18.99
CA ALA A 415 0.67 26.83 -20.24
C ALA A 415 -0.20 25.56 -20.16
N ASP A 416 0.31 24.48 -19.56
CA ASP A 416 -0.46 23.24 -19.34
C ASP A 416 -1.75 23.52 -18.55
N ASN A 417 -1.65 24.36 -17.52
CA ASN A 417 -2.76 24.70 -16.65
C ASN A 417 -3.82 25.59 -17.33
N LEU A 418 -3.42 26.48 -18.24
CA LEU A 418 -4.37 27.27 -19.04
C LEU A 418 -5.01 26.41 -20.16
N ARG A 419 -4.23 25.51 -20.77
CA ARG A 419 -4.69 24.59 -21.81
C ARG A 419 -5.62 23.50 -21.30
N LEU A 420 -5.75 23.30 -20.00
CA LEU A 420 -6.86 22.49 -19.45
C LEU A 420 -8.21 22.98 -19.96
N ALA A 421 -8.42 24.30 -19.99
CA ALA A 421 -9.67 24.90 -20.42
C ALA A 421 -9.83 25.00 -21.95
N ALA A 422 -8.71 25.13 -22.67
CA ALA A 422 -8.68 25.15 -24.12
C ALA A 422 -7.43 24.40 -24.64
N PRO A 423 -7.53 23.08 -24.89
CA PRO A 423 -6.36 22.23 -25.20
C PRO A 423 -5.58 22.66 -26.46
N LEU A 424 -6.28 23.23 -27.44
CA LEU A 424 -5.72 23.65 -28.73
C LEU A 424 -5.37 25.15 -28.78
N ALA A 425 -5.38 25.86 -27.63
CA ALA A 425 -5.06 27.28 -27.60
C ALA A 425 -3.57 27.55 -27.90
N GLU A 426 -3.33 28.41 -28.89
CA GLU A 426 -2.01 28.96 -29.20
C GLU A 426 -1.52 29.90 -28.08
N ASP A 427 -0.20 30.03 -27.92
CA ASP A 427 0.41 30.84 -26.86
C ASP A 427 -0.07 32.30 -26.88
N GLN A 428 -0.38 32.85 -28.06
CA GLN A 428 -0.89 34.22 -28.18
C GLN A 428 -2.22 34.41 -27.44
N ARG A 429 -3.11 33.40 -27.47
CA ARG A 429 -4.38 33.41 -26.72
C ARG A 429 -4.14 33.29 -25.22
N LEU A 430 -3.15 32.49 -24.81
CA LEU A 430 -2.77 32.37 -23.41
C LEU A 430 -2.24 33.70 -22.85
N TRP A 431 -1.35 34.37 -23.59
CA TRP A 431 -0.82 35.69 -23.23
C TRP A 431 -1.92 36.76 -23.18
N ALA A 432 -2.87 36.76 -24.11
CA ALA A 432 -4.00 37.68 -24.08
C ALA A 432 -4.85 37.51 -22.82
N ALA A 433 -5.11 36.27 -22.39
CA ALA A 433 -5.82 36.00 -21.15
C ALA A 433 -5.02 36.42 -19.91
N LEU A 434 -3.71 36.15 -19.88
CA LEU A 434 -2.82 36.60 -18.80
C LEU A 434 -2.76 38.13 -18.70
N ARG A 435 -2.82 38.84 -19.83
CA ARG A 435 -2.89 40.30 -19.86
C ARG A 435 -4.18 40.81 -19.24
N ARG A 436 -5.31 40.20 -19.58
CA ARG A 436 -6.64 40.58 -19.08
C ARG A 436 -6.74 40.49 -17.56
N VAL A 437 -6.05 39.54 -16.95
CA VAL A 437 -5.95 39.41 -15.48
C VAL A 437 -4.71 40.08 -14.88
N ALA A 438 -4.01 40.95 -15.62
CA ALA A 438 -2.79 41.64 -15.18
C ALA A 438 -1.65 40.72 -14.65
N LEU A 439 -1.52 39.51 -15.20
CA LEU A 439 -0.49 38.53 -14.81
C LEU A 439 0.63 38.38 -15.85
N GLU A 440 0.50 38.98 -17.04
CA GLU A 440 1.48 38.85 -18.15
C GLU A 440 2.90 39.24 -17.74
N GLU A 441 3.11 40.43 -17.16
CA GLU A 441 4.45 40.91 -16.78
C GLU A 441 5.13 39.99 -15.77
N ARG A 442 4.35 39.49 -14.81
CA ARG A 442 4.84 38.57 -13.78
C ARG A 442 5.28 37.24 -14.40
N VAL A 443 4.49 36.68 -15.31
CA VAL A 443 4.85 35.43 -15.99
C VAL A 443 6.07 35.62 -16.89
N ARG A 444 6.20 36.76 -17.58
CA ARG A 444 7.41 37.08 -18.37
C ARG A 444 8.68 37.22 -17.53
N ALA A 445 8.54 37.63 -16.27
CA ALA A 445 9.66 37.75 -15.33
C ALA A 445 10.11 36.38 -14.76
N LEU A 446 9.33 35.31 -14.93
CA LEU A 446 9.74 33.96 -14.53
C LEU A 446 10.77 33.40 -15.53
N PRO A 447 11.74 32.58 -15.08
CA PRO A 447 12.85 32.12 -15.91
C PRO A 447 12.45 31.42 -17.22
N GLU A 448 11.31 30.74 -17.24
CA GLU A 448 10.82 29.95 -18.37
C GLU A 448 9.48 30.47 -18.93
N GLY A 449 9.02 31.66 -18.52
CA GLY A 449 7.78 32.24 -19.03
C GLY A 449 6.56 31.32 -18.85
N LEU A 450 5.84 31.05 -19.95
CA LEU A 450 4.69 30.13 -19.99
C LEU A 450 5.06 28.67 -19.66
N ASP A 451 6.30 28.26 -19.91
CA ASP A 451 6.79 26.90 -19.66
C ASP A 451 7.21 26.68 -18.22
N THR A 452 7.22 27.74 -17.40
CA THR A 452 7.54 27.65 -15.97
C THR A 452 6.65 26.62 -15.28
N VAL A 453 7.28 25.58 -14.74
CA VAL A 453 6.60 24.51 -14.00
C VAL A 453 6.07 25.04 -12.67
N LEU A 454 4.75 24.88 -12.45
CA LEU A 454 4.14 25.17 -11.16
C LEU A 454 4.46 24.03 -10.19
N GLY A 455 5.04 24.36 -9.03
CA GLY A 455 5.32 23.40 -7.95
C GLY A 455 4.03 22.83 -7.31
N GLU A 456 4.17 21.94 -6.33
CA GLU A 456 3.04 21.45 -5.53
C GLU A 456 2.18 22.64 -5.04
N ASP A 457 0.87 22.58 -5.27
CA ASP A 457 -0.12 23.64 -5.00
C ASP A 457 0.17 25.01 -5.63
N GLY A 458 1.01 25.07 -6.68
CA GLY A 458 1.37 26.32 -7.33
C GLY A 458 2.23 27.24 -6.46
N ALA A 459 3.05 26.67 -5.55
CA ALA A 459 3.90 27.41 -4.61
C ALA A 459 4.91 28.39 -5.25
N THR A 460 5.10 28.34 -6.57
CA THR A 460 5.85 29.32 -7.35
C THR A 460 5.15 30.68 -7.46
N LEU A 461 3.84 30.73 -7.21
CA LEU A 461 2.98 31.92 -7.30
C LEU A 461 2.38 32.27 -5.93
N SER A 462 2.20 33.58 -5.67
CA SER A 462 1.46 34.08 -4.51
C SER A 462 -0.03 33.70 -4.56
N ALA A 463 -0.76 33.81 -3.44
CA ALA A 463 -2.19 33.48 -3.42
C ALA A 463 -3.01 34.31 -4.44
N GLY A 464 -2.70 35.61 -4.58
CA GLY A 464 -3.34 36.48 -5.58
C GLY A 464 -2.90 36.22 -7.01
N GLU A 465 -1.66 35.79 -7.24
CA GLU A 465 -1.22 35.34 -8.55
C GLU A 465 -1.91 34.02 -8.96
N ARG A 466 -2.12 33.10 -8.02
CA ARG A 466 -2.87 31.85 -8.24
C ARG A 466 -4.33 32.13 -8.56
N ALA A 467 -5.01 32.99 -7.81
CA ALA A 467 -6.39 33.38 -8.09
C ALA A 467 -6.53 33.97 -9.51
N ARG A 468 -5.62 34.86 -9.89
CA ARG A 468 -5.59 35.45 -11.25
C ARG A 468 -5.26 34.43 -12.33
N LEU A 469 -4.36 33.48 -12.07
CA LEU A 469 -4.08 32.41 -13.04
C LEU A 469 -5.30 31.49 -13.25
N ALA A 470 -6.06 31.19 -12.19
CA ALA A 470 -7.31 30.46 -12.30
C ALA A 470 -8.38 31.26 -13.07
N LEU A 471 -8.45 32.57 -12.84
CA LEU A 471 -9.32 33.44 -13.62
C LEU A 471 -8.89 33.53 -15.09
N ALA A 472 -7.58 33.54 -15.39
CA ALA A 472 -7.07 33.45 -16.76
C ALA A 472 -7.50 32.14 -17.43
N ARG A 473 -7.52 31.02 -16.71
CA ARG A 473 -8.05 29.74 -17.21
C ARG A 473 -9.53 29.87 -17.62
N VAL A 474 -10.35 30.55 -16.82
CA VAL A 474 -11.75 30.87 -17.14
C VAL A 474 -11.85 31.77 -18.38
N VAL A 475 -11.03 32.81 -18.47
CA VAL A 475 -11.00 33.74 -19.64
C VAL A 475 -10.62 33.01 -20.93
N VAL A 476 -9.63 32.12 -20.88
CA VAL A 476 -9.21 31.30 -22.04
C VAL A 476 -10.35 30.41 -22.53
N ALA A 477 -11.20 29.92 -21.62
CA ALA A 477 -12.26 28.97 -21.93
C ALA A 477 -13.37 29.54 -22.83
N GLN A 478 -13.71 30.84 -22.69
CA GLN A 478 -14.80 31.50 -23.42
C GLN A 478 -16.13 30.72 -23.41
N ARG A 479 -16.54 30.24 -22.23
CA ARG A 479 -17.77 29.43 -22.06
C ARG A 479 -18.96 30.33 -21.68
N PRO A 480 -20.19 30.02 -22.15
CA PRO A 480 -21.36 30.89 -21.99
C PRO A 480 -21.83 31.06 -20.53
N TRP A 481 -21.50 30.11 -19.65
CA TRP A 481 -21.74 30.21 -18.21
C TRP A 481 -20.42 30.31 -17.47
N VAL A 482 -20.29 31.28 -16.57
CA VAL A 482 -19.10 31.48 -15.74
C VAL A 482 -19.52 31.48 -14.27
N LEU A 483 -18.99 30.55 -13.49
CA LEU A 483 -19.31 30.36 -12.09
C LEU A 483 -18.08 30.64 -11.24
N LEU A 484 -18.14 31.64 -10.36
CA LEU A 484 -16.99 32.11 -9.57
C LEU A 484 -17.31 32.04 -8.08
N ASP A 485 -16.62 31.18 -7.34
CA ASP A 485 -16.81 31.05 -5.89
C ASP A 485 -15.75 31.88 -5.15
N GLU A 486 -16.14 33.04 -4.59
CA GLU A 486 -15.28 33.96 -3.83
C GLU A 486 -13.93 34.28 -4.49
N PRO A 487 -13.90 34.80 -5.74
CA PRO A 487 -12.66 35.03 -6.48
C PRO A 487 -11.73 36.08 -5.84
N THR A 488 -12.22 36.89 -4.90
CA THR A 488 -11.48 37.98 -4.23
C THR A 488 -11.09 37.67 -2.78
N ALA A 489 -11.26 36.42 -2.32
CA ALA A 489 -10.86 36.04 -0.97
C ALA A 489 -9.34 36.17 -0.78
N HIS A 490 -8.92 36.82 0.31
CA HIS A 490 -7.51 37.01 0.70
C HIS A 490 -6.64 37.83 -0.29
N LEU A 491 -7.23 38.75 -1.05
CA LEU A 491 -6.52 39.62 -2.00
C LEU A 491 -6.39 41.08 -1.51
N ASP A 492 -5.39 41.78 -2.04
CA ASP A 492 -5.17 43.22 -1.88
C ASP A 492 -6.09 44.03 -2.81
N ASP A 493 -6.33 45.29 -2.46
CA ASP A 493 -7.33 46.17 -3.11
C ASP A 493 -7.05 46.40 -4.60
N LEU A 494 -5.78 46.40 -5.03
CA LEU A 494 -5.40 46.59 -6.43
C LEU A 494 -5.69 45.34 -7.26
N THR A 495 -5.39 44.15 -6.74
CA THR A 495 -5.74 42.87 -7.38
C THR A 495 -7.26 42.69 -7.45
N GLU A 496 -8.00 43.19 -6.46
CA GLU A 496 -9.46 43.15 -6.43
C GLU A 496 -10.08 43.94 -7.60
N GLN A 497 -9.58 45.14 -7.90
CA GLN A 497 -10.05 45.94 -9.04
C GLN A 497 -9.86 45.22 -10.38
N VAL A 498 -8.70 44.57 -10.58
CA VAL A 498 -8.43 43.78 -11.79
C VAL A 498 -9.45 42.65 -11.97
N ILE A 499 -9.82 41.98 -10.87
CA ILE A 499 -10.82 40.90 -10.91
C ILE A 499 -12.22 41.45 -11.17
N ALA A 500 -12.58 42.57 -10.54
CA ALA A 500 -13.84 43.28 -10.76
C ALA A 500 -14.03 43.67 -12.24
N ASP A 501 -13.03 44.29 -12.85
CA ASP A 501 -13.04 44.68 -14.26
C ASP A 501 -13.18 43.46 -15.18
N THR A 502 -12.42 42.39 -14.87
CA THR A 502 -12.49 41.14 -15.64
C THR A 502 -13.89 40.51 -15.57
N ILE A 503 -14.53 40.50 -14.40
CA ILE A 503 -15.89 39.97 -14.19
C ILE A 503 -16.92 40.79 -14.99
N MET A 504 -16.84 42.12 -14.95
CA MET A 504 -17.73 42.99 -15.70
C MET A 504 -17.62 42.76 -17.20
N GLU A 505 -16.41 42.62 -17.72
CA GLU A 505 -16.20 42.31 -19.14
C GLU A 505 -16.71 40.90 -19.52
N LEU A 506 -16.53 39.90 -18.65
CA LEU A 506 -17.09 38.55 -18.88
C LEU A 506 -18.62 38.59 -18.92
N GLY A 507 -19.26 39.41 -18.08
CA GLY A 507 -20.72 39.60 -18.03
C GLY A 507 -21.34 40.17 -19.31
N ARG A 508 -20.55 40.84 -20.16
CA ARG A 508 -21.01 41.33 -21.48
C ARG A 508 -21.25 40.21 -22.48
N GLU A 509 -20.50 39.12 -22.35
CA GLU A 509 -20.46 38.01 -23.32
C GLU A 509 -21.12 36.74 -22.77
N SER A 510 -21.12 36.56 -21.45
CA SER A 510 -21.49 35.33 -20.74
C SER A 510 -22.42 35.62 -19.55
N ALA A 511 -23.11 34.59 -19.06
CA ALA A 511 -23.78 34.63 -17.76
C ALA A 511 -22.77 34.39 -16.65
N VAL A 512 -22.51 35.40 -15.81
CA VAL A 512 -21.57 35.28 -14.68
C VAL A 512 -22.35 35.15 -13.38
N VAL A 513 -22.16 34.05 -12.65
CA VAL A 513 -22.69 33.87 -11.28
C VAL A 513 -21.51 33.89 -10.33
N VAL A 514 -21.42 34.90 -9.47
CA VAL A 514 -20.31 35.09 -8.53
C VAL A 514 -20.79 35.09 -7.09
N VAL A 515 -20.15 34.30 -6.23
CA VAL A 515 -20.31 34.41 -4.79
C VAL A 515 -19.31 35.44 -4.28
N ALA A 516 -19.79 36.48 -3.61
CA ALA A 516 -18.91 37.53 -3.06
C ALA A 516 -19.50 38.16 -1.79
N HIS A 517 -18.59 38.61 -0.91
CA HIS A 517 -18.92 39.34 0.31
C HIS A 517 -18.39 40.78 0.32
N ARG A 518 -17.61 41.17 -0.70
CA ARG A 518 -17.01 42.50 -0.81
C ARG A 518 -17.88 43.44 -1.63
N ASP A 519 -18.04 44.67 -1.14
CA ASP A 519 -18.91 45.69 -1.74
C ASP A 519 -18.55 46.00 -3.20
N ALA A 520 -17.25 45.95 -3.55
CA ALA A 520 -16.77 46.21 -4.90
C ALA A 520 -17.34 45.23 -5.94
N ILE A 521 -17.52 43.95 -5.59
CA ILE A 521 -18.11 42.94 -6.48
C ILE A 521 -19.64 42.98 -6.44
N VAL A 522 -20.22 43.24 -5.26
CA VAL A 522 -21.68 43.36 -5.10
C VAL A 522 -22.21 44.56 -5.91
N ALA A 523 -21.45 45.64 -6.02
CA ALA A 523 -21.80 46.81 -6.82
C ALA A 523 -21.86 46.54 -8.34
N LEU A 524 -21.25 45.45 -8.82
CA LEU A 524 -21.26 45.05 -10.23
C LEU A 524 -22.50 44.24 -10.62
N ALA A 525 -23.36 43.89 -9.65
CA ALA A 525 -24.46 42.97 -9.85
C ALA A 525 -25.57 43.57 -10.73
N ASP A 526 -25.91 42.91 -11.84
CA ASP A 526 -27.19 43.13 -12.54
C ASP A 526 -28.35 42.54 -11.70
N ARG A 527 -28.06 41.48 -10.93
CA ARG A 527 -28.98 40.83 -9.99
C ARG A 527 -28.26 40.33 -8.74
N THR A 528 -28.91 40.45 -7.58
CA THR A 528 -28.45 39.88 -6.32
C THR A 528 -29.36 38.74 -5.86
N LEU A 529 -28.77 37.60 -5.46
CA LEU A 529 -29.45 36.45 -4.89
C LEU A 529 -28.98 36.27 -3.44
N GLN A 530 -29.89 36.37 -2.48
CA GLN A 530 -29.56 36.17 -1.06
C GLN A 530 -29.98 34.76 -0.63
N LEU A 531 -29.04 33.99 -0.08
CA LEU A 531 -29.29 32.65 0.44
C LEU A 531 -29.52 32.66 1.96
N GLU A 532 -30.59 32.03 2.39
CA GLU A 532 -30.92 31.83 3.80
C GLU A 532 -30.28 30.54 4.34
N PRO A 533 -29.80 30.53 5.60
CA PRO A 533 -29.28 29.32 6.22
C PRO A 533 -30.38 28.27 6.42
N PRO A 534 -30.08 26.97 6.22
CA PRO A 534 -31.06 25.90 6.43
C PRO A 534 -31.50 25.84 7.89
N SER A 535 -32.82 25.79 8.12
CA SER A 535 -33.41 25.61 9.45
C SER A 535 -33.22 24.16 9.90
N SER A 536 -32.54 23.94 11.03
CA SER A 536 -32.33 22.60 11.59
C SER A 536 -33.62 22.06 12.21
N PRO A 537 -34.16 20.91 11.79
CA PRO A 537 -35.10 20.16 12.61
C PRO A 537 -34.33 19.50 13.76
N ALA A 538 -34.58 19.96 14.98
CA ALA A 538 -34.07 19.33 16.20
C ALA A 538 -34.66 17.92 16.34
N THR A 539 -33.92 16.89 15.93
CA THR A 539 -34.31 15.49 16.14
C THR A 539 -33.14 14.73 16.74
N LYS A 540 -33.30 14.32 18.01
CA LYS A 540 -32.38 13.42 18.71
C LYS A 540 -32.44 12.02 18.05
N PRO A 541 -31.32 11.40 17.68
CA PRO A 541 -31.29 9.97 17.40
C PRO A 541 -31.29 9.20 18.73
N SER A 542 -32.19 8.21 18.86
CA SER A 542 -32.06 7.15 19.88
C SER A 542 -31.02 6.13 19.42
N PRO A 543 -30.11 5.66 20.28
CA PRO A 543 -29.20 4.59 19.93
C PRO A 543 -29.87 3.22 20.16
N SER A 544 -29.98 2.43 19.08
CA SER A 544 -30.10 0.97 19.17
C SER A 544 -28.70 0.36 19.09
N ALA A 545 -28.24 -0.20 20.20
CA ALA A 545 -26.95 -0.87 20.33
C ALA A 545 -26.92 -2.24 19.64
N PRO A 546 -25.79 -2.65 19.06
CA PRO A 546 -25.23 -3.97 19.27
C PRO A 546 -24.18 -3.91 20.39
N ALA A 547 -24.26 -4.88 21.30
CA ALA A 547 -23.37 -5.01 22.43
C ALA A 547 -21.91 -5.16 21.98
N HIS A 548 -21.04 -4.22 22.36
CA HIS A 548 -19.60 -4.40 22.33
C HIS A 548 -19.07 -4.68 23.74
N GLN A 549 -18.30 -5.76 23.81
CA GLN A 549 -17.70 -6.33 25.00
C GLN A 549 -16.66 -5.38 25.60
N ALA A 550 -16.58 -5.41 26.93
CA ALA A 550 -15.64 -4.66 27.75
C ALA A 550 -14.18 -4.80 27.26
N ALA A 551 -13.50 -3.67 27.17
CA ALA A 551 -12.06 -3.60 26.98
C ALA A 551 -11.33 -4.31 28.14
N PRO A 552 -10.35 -5.19 27.85
CA PRO A 552 -9.57 -5.82 28.90
C PRO A 552 -8.61 -4.81 29.55
N GLN A 553 -8.64 -4.73 30.88
CA GLN A 553 -7.65 -4.03 31.68
C GLN A 553 -6.24 -4.59 31.44
N PRO A 554 -5.18 -3.76 31.43
CA PRO A 554 -3.81 -4.22 31.28
C PRO A 554 -3.37 -4.98 32.54
N ALA A 555 -3.31 -6.31 32.44
CA ALA A 555 -2.64 -7.14 33.43
C ALA A 555 -1.12 -6.90 33.37
N ALA A 556 -0.50 -6.75 34.55
CA ALA A 556 0.94 -6.61 34.71
C ALA A 556 1.69 -7.77 34.01
N ALA A 557 2.60 -7.42 33.11
CA ALA A 557 3.36 -8.38 32.31
C ALA A 557 4.45 -9.08 33.15
N PRO A 558 4.64 -10.41 33.00
CA PRO A 558 5.80 -11.09 33.57
C PRO A 558 7.07 -10.68 32.82
N SER A 559 8.14 -10.40 33.58
CA SER A 559 9.47 -10.10 33.04
C SER A 559 10.10 -11.36 32.43
N ILE A 560 9.98 -11.54 31.12
CA ILE A 560 10.64 -12.63 30.41
C ILE A 560 11.98 -12.11 29.87
N ARG A 561 13.07 -12.56 30.50
CA ARG A 561 14.45 -12.37 30.01
C ARG A 561 14.58 -12.93 28.59
N ALA A 562 15.05 -12.08 27.67
CA ALA A 562 15.41 -12.47 26.32
C ALA A 562 16.48 -13.58 26.36
N LYS A 563 16.15 -14.76 25.84
CA LYS A 563 17.14 -15.79 25.50
C LYS A 563 17.56 -15.60 24.05
N ASP A 564 18.86 -15.76 23.84
CA ASP A 564 19.60 -15.59 22.58
C ASP A 564 18.89 -16.13 21.33
N PRO A 565 19.14 -15.52 20.15
CA PRO A 565 18.60 -15.98 18.89
C PRO A 565 19.29 -17.29 18.50
N TRP A 566 18.72 -18.44 18.86
CA TRP A 566 19.11 -19.67 18.19
C TRP A 566 18.81 -19.49 16.71
N PRO A 567 19.81 -19.62 15.82
CA PRO A 567 19.62 -19.39 14.39
C PRO A 567 18.52 -20.32 13.86
N LEU A 568 17.78 -19.88 12.85
CA LEU A 568 16.77 -20.65 12.09
C LEU A 568 17.28 -22.01 11.52
N TRP A 569 18.52 -22.40 11.81
CA TRP A 569 19.11 -23.71 11.56
C TRP A 569 18.27 -24.87 12.10
N ALA A 570 17.70 -24.78 13.31
CA ALA A 570 16.86 -25.86 13.83
C ALA A 570 15.61 -26.08 12.95
N ALA A 571 14.93 -25.00 12.54
CA ALA A 571 13.80 -25.08 11.63
C ALA A 571 14.24 -25.54 10.22
N THR A 572 15.42 -25.11 9.76
CA THR A 572 16.01 -25.53 8.48
C THR A 572 16.31 -27.03 8.46
N LEU A 573 16.85 -27.59 9.55
CA LEU A 573 17.13 -29.03 9.66
C LEU A 573 15.83 -29.85 9.68
N VAL A 574 14.80 -29.40 10.40
CA VAL A 574 13.48 -30.06 10.38
C VAL A 574 12.85 -29.97 8.98
N GLY A 575 12.96 -28.83 8.30
CA GLY A 575 12.50 -28.64 6.92
C GLY A 575 13.26 -29.51 5.91
N ALA A 576 14.57 -29.67 6.10
CA ALA A 576 15.40 -30.58 5.33
C ALA A 576 15.00 -32.03 5.57
N ALA A 577 14.73 -32.43 6.82
CA ALA A 577 14.22 -33.77 7.13
C ALA A 577 12.83 -34.02 6.50
N ALA A 578 11.93 -33.03 6.52
CA ALA A 578 10.62 -33.12 5.87
C ALA A 578 10.74 -33.29 4.35
N SER A 579 11.61 -32.49 3.72
CA SER A 579 11.86 -32.55 2.27
C SER A 579 12.58 -33.84 1.87
N ALA A 580 13.57 -34.28 2.65
CA ALA A 580 14.27 -35.55 2.47
C ALA A 580 13.31 -36.74 2.63
N SER A 581 12.35 -36.68 3.54
CA SER A 581 11.29 -37.70 3.65
C SER A 581 10.44 -37.79 2.38
N GLY A 582 10.13 -36.64 1.75
CA GLY A 582 9.47 -36.61 0.45
C GLY A 582 10.29 -37.25 -0.66
N VAL A 583 11.59 -36.94 -0.73
CA VAL A 583 12.53 -37.54 -1.68
C VAL A 583 12.64 -39.05 -1.46
N ALA A 584 12.80 -39.47 -0.20
CA ALA A 584 12.89 -40.87 0.19
C ALA A 584 11.60 -41.63 -0.12
N LEU A 585 10.41 -41.03 0.05
CA LEU A 585 9.14 -41.64 -0.31
C LEU A 585 9.09 -42.03 -1.80
N THR A 586 9.43 -41.10 -2.69
CA THR A 586 9.43 -41.36 -4.15
C THR A 586 10.46 -42.43 -4.52
N ALA A 587 11.67 -42.33 -3.96
CA ALA A 587 12.77 -43.23 -4.25
C ALA A 587 12.50 -44.67 -3.72
N THR A 588 12.00 -44.79 -2.50
CA THR A 588 11.66 -46.09 -1.87
C THR A 588 10.41 -46.72 -2.45
N ALA A 589 9.43 -45.92 -2.92
CA ALA A 589 8.27 -46.46 -3.62
C ALA A 589 8.68 -47.05 -4.98
N GLY A 590 9.57 -46.38 -5.73
CA GLY A 590 10.15 -46.94 -6.96
C GLY A 590 10.93 -48.23 -6.69
N TRP A 591 11.76 -48.24 -5.64
CA TRP A 591 12.46 -49.45 -5.18
C TRP A 591 11.48 -50.58 -4.83
N LEU A 592 10.41 -50.30 -4.08
CA LEU A 592 9.39 -51.28 -3.67
C LEU A 592 8.77 -51.94 -4.91
N ILE A 593 8.38 -51.15 -5.92
CA ILE A 593 7.74 -51.66 -7.13
C ILE A 593 8.71 -52.51 -7.95
N VAL A 594 9.97 -52.10 -8.10
CA VAL A 594 10.95 -52.92 -8.83
C VAL A 594 11.33 -54.17 -8.04
N GLN A 595 11.39 -54.13 -6.71
CA GLN A 595 11.60 -55.34 -5.92
C GLN A 595 10.40 -56.28 -6.01
N ALA A 596 9.17 -55.76 -6.02
CA ALA A 596 7.96 -56.57 -6.15
C ALA A 596 7.86 -57.29 -7.51
N SER A 597 8.46 -56.77 -8.59
CA SER A 597 8.46 -57.45 -9.89
C SER A 597 9.26 -58.76 -9.88
N THR A 598 10.18 -58.93 -8.92
CA THR A 598 10.90 -60.21 -8.71
C THR A 598 10.04 -61.29 -8.04
N ARG A 599 8.76 -60.98 -7.74
CA ARG A 599 7.77 -61.85 -7.08
C ARG A 599 8.27 -62.46 -5.77
N PRO A 600 8.87 -61.68 -4.85
CA PRO A 600 9.34 -62.22 -3.59
C PRO A 600 8.15 -62.44 -2.64
N GLY A 601 8.33 -63.26 -1.61
CA GLY A 601 7.29 -63.47 -0.60
C GLY A 601 6.89 -62.16 0.09
N VAL A 602 5.59 -61.94 0.34
CA VAL A 602 5.05 -60.66 0.86
C VAL A 602 5.75 -60.17 2.13
N LEU A 603 6.22 -61.08 2.99
CA LEU A 603 6.97 -60.76 4.21
C LEU A 603 8.27 -59.99 3.93
N THR A 604 8.93 -60.24 2.78
CA THR A 604 10.17 -59.53 2.39
C THR A 604 9.92 -58.09 1.96
N LEU A 605 8.69 -57.79 1.50
CA LEU A 605 8.28 -56.44 1.11
C LEU A 605 7.85 -55.60 2.32
N LEU A 606 7.65 -56.22 3.50
CA LEU A 606 7.15 -55.55 4.69
C LEU A 606 8.00 -54.36 5.09
N VAL A 607 9.34 -54.49 5.06
CA VAL A 607 10.27 -53.40 5.42
C VAL A 607 10.08 -52.20 4.51
N ALA A 608 9.93 -52.41 3.20
CA ALA A 608 9.72 -51.33 2.26
C ALA A 608 8.31 -50.73 2.32
N ILE A 609 7.28 -51.55 2.57
CA ILE A 609 5.91 -51.08 2.86
C ILE A 609 5.91 -50.17 4.09
N VAL A 610 6.59 -50.58 5.16
CA VAL A 610 6.76 -49.78 6.38
C VAL A 610 7.57 -48.50 6.08
N GLY A 611 8.63 -48.58 5.29
CA GLY A 611 9.42 -47.42 4.86
C GLY A 611 8.58 -46.38 4.11
N VAL A 612 7.83 -46.79 3.09
CA VAL A 612 6.93 -45.92 2.31
C VAL A 612 5.90 -45.25 3.23
N ARG A 613 5.28 -46.00 4.16
CA ARG A 613 4.34 -45.41 5.13
C ARG A 613 5.01 -44.45 6.09
N THR A 614 6.19 -44.81 6.61
CA THR A 614 6.95 -43.99 7.55
C THR A 614 7.29 -42.64 6.94
N PHE A 615 7.82 -42.62 5.72
CA PHE A 615 8.13 -41.35 5.02
C PHE A 615 6.87 -40.57 4.62
N GLY A 616 5.80 -41.27 4.24
CA GLY A 616 4.48 -40.67 3.95
C GLY A 616 3.85 -39.98 5.16
N LEU A 617 4.04 -40.52 6.36
CA LEU A 617 3.59 -39.93 7.64
C LEU A 617 4.55 -38.86 8.17
N ALA A 618 5.86 -39.08 8.05
CA ALA A 618 6.89 -38.18 8.57
C ALA A 618 6.87 -36.83 7.86
N ARG A 619 6.72 -36.80 6.52
CA ARG A 619 6.72 -35.56 5.71
C ARG A 619 5.73 -34.50 6.24
N PRO A 620 4.41 -34.75 6.37
CA PRO A 620 3.46 -33.74 6.83
C PRO A 620 3.70 -33.32 8.29
N VAL A 621 4.06 -34.25 9.17
CA VAL A 621 4.32 -33.96 10.60
C VAL A 621 5.56 -33.08 10.76
N LEU A 622 6.67 -33.44 10.11
CA LEU A 622 7.90 -32.65 10.14
C LEU A 622 7.68 -31.28 9.51
N ARG A 623 6.90 -31.18 8.43
CA ARG A 623 6.56 -29.89 7.79
C ARG A 623 5.71 -29.00 8.69
N TYR A 624 4.78 -29.57 9.45
CA TYR A 624 4.02 -28.83 10.46
C TYR A 624 4.93 -28.23 11.54
N VAL A 625 5.81 -29.07 12.11
CA VAL A 625 6.77 -28.63 13.15
C VAL A 625 7.76 -27.60 12.60
N GLU A 626 8.24 -27.79 11.37
CA GLU A 626 9.08 -26.82 10.67
C GLU A 626 8.38 -25.47 10.57
N ARG A 627 7.16 -25.42 10.00
CA ARG A 627 6.42 -24.17 9.78
C ARG A 627 6.15 -23.42 11.07
N LEU A 628 5.83 -24.13 12.15
CA LEU A 628 5.64 -23.52 13.48
C LEU A 628 6.94 -22.86 13.98
N ARG A 629 8.05 -23.59 13.96
CA ARG A 629 9.33 -23.08 14.45
C ARG A 629 9.85 -21.94 13.58
N SER A 630 9.75 -22.09 12.25
CA SER A 630 10.22 -21.06 11.31
C SER A 630 9.44 -19.77 11.46
N HIS A 631 8.11 -19.82 11.52
CA HIS A 631 7.29 -18.61 11.70
C HIS A 631 7.41 -18.00 13.09
N ASP A 632 7.54 -18.81 14.15
CA ASP A 632 7.75 -18.26 15.50
C ASP A 632 9.08 -17.49 15.59
N SER A 633 10.16 -18.08 15.10
CA SER A 633 11.48 -17.43 15.03
C SER A 633 11.47 -16.18 14.15
N ALA A 634 10.75 -16.22 13.03
CA ALA A 634 10.61 -15.09 12.12
C ALA A 634 9.85 -13.91 12.74
N LEU A 635 8.76 -14.17 13.46
CA LEU A 635 7.99 -13.14 14.15
C LEU A 635 8.78 -12.54 15.34
N ARG A 636 9.59 -13.35 16.05
CA ARG A 636 10.51 -12.81 17.07
C ARG A 636 11.57 -11.90 16.44
N LEU A 637 12.18 -12.34 15.34
CA LEU A 637 13.13 -11.52 14.59
C LEU A 637 12.48 -10.21 14.13
N LEU A 638 11.22 -10.26 13.68
CA LEU A 638 10.47 -9.07 13.30
C LEU A 638 10.30 -8.11 14.47
N ALA A 639 9.91 -8.62 15.64
CA ALA A 639 9.75 -7.82 16.86
C ALA A 639 11.04 -7.12 17.26
N GLU A 640 12.16 -7.84 17.26
CA GLU A 640 13.47 -7.28 17.56
C GLU A 640 13.89 -6.22 16.53
N ARG A 641 13.68 -6.48 15.24
CA ARG A 641 14.05 -5.54 14.16
C ARG A 641 13.20 -4.27 14.17
N ARG A 642 11.90 -4.37 14.46
CA ARG A 642 11.02 -3.18 14.59
C ARG A 642 11.51 -2.26 15.69
N VAL A 643 11.88 -2.80 16.85
CA VAL A 643 12.43 -2.00 17.96
C VAL A 643 13.79 -1.39 17.60
N GLN A 644 14.71 -2.19 17.04
CA GLN A 644 16.04 -1.69 16.64
C GLN A 644 15.94 -0.55 15.60
N VAL A 645 15.05 -0.70 14.63
CA VAL A 645 14.86 0.32 13.59
C VAL A 645 14.18 1.55 14.17
N TYR A 646 13.19 1.38 15.04
CA TYR A 646 12.58 2.50 15.77
C TYR A 646 13.64 3.29 16.54
N GLU A 647 14.45 2.62 17.38
CA GLU A 647 15.52 3.25 18.15
C GLU A 647 16.58 3.94 17.28
N ALA A 648 16.91 3.36 16.12
CA ALA A 648 17.82 3.96 15.16
C ALA A 648 17.24 5.19 14.44
N VAL A 649 15.92 5.25 14.26
CA VAL A 649 15.22 6.34 13.57
C VAL A 649 14.92 7.52 14.50
N VAL A 650 14.60 7.27 15.78
CA VAL A 650 14.36 8.29 16.81
C VAL A 650 15.35 9.48 16.75
N PRO A 651 16.69 9.28 16.72
CA PRO A 651 17.64 10.40 16.67
C PRO A 651 17.71 11.12 15.32
N LEU A 652 17.17 10.53 14.24
CA LEU A 652 17.16 11.12 12.90
C LEU A 652 15.98 12.08 12.70
N VAL A 653 14.93 11.94 13.51
CA VAL A 653 13.68 12.72 13.41
C VAL A 653 13.79 13.99 14.25
N PRO A 654 13.31 15.14 13.74
CA PRO A 654 12.76 15.40 12.41
C PRO A 654 13.81 15.85 11.37
N GLY A 655 14.97 16.34 11.83
CA GLY A 655 15.90 17.10 10.99
C GLY A 655 16.45 16.36 9.78
N ARG A 656 16.79 15.07 9.91
CA ARG A 656 17.51 14.33 8.86
C ARG A 656 16.60 13.76 7.75
N LEU A 657 15.32 13.55 8.05
CA LEU A 657 14.36 12.90 7.15
C LEU A 657 13.63 13.86 6.19
N GLY A 658 13.90 15.18 6.24
CA GLY A 658 13.32 16.16 5.29
C GLY A 658 11.85 16.47 5.59
N ARG A 659 11.05 16.97 4.63
CA ARG A 659 9.60 17.27 4.84
C ARG A 659 8.67 16.06 4.59
N ARG A 660 9.02 15.14 3.68
CA ARG A 660 8.25 13.91 3.37
C ARG A 660 8.54 12.76 4.36
N ARG A 661 8.47 13.05 5.66
CA ARG A 661 8.91 12.14 6.74
C ARG A 661 7.98 10.94 6.89
N GLY A 662 6.66 11.16 6.82
CA GLY A 662 5.64 10.12 7.02
C GLY A 662 5.75 8.96 6.03
N ASP A 663 5.96 9.25 4.74
CA ASP A 663 6.10 8.22 3.69
C ASP A 663 7.38 7.41 3.86
N VAL A 664 8.49 8.06 4.22
CA VAL A 664 9.75 7.38 4.49
C VAL A 664 9.59 6.46 5.71
N LEU A 665 8.96 6.95 6.78
CA LEU A 665 8.71 6.18 8.00
C LEU A 665 7.75 5.00 7.78
N ALA A 666 6.75 5.15 6.90
CA ALA A 666 5.89 4.05 6.47
C ALA A 666 6.64 3.01 5.61
N SER A 667 7.50 3.45 4.69
CA SER A 667 8.30 2.56 3.84
C SER A 667 9.30 1.70 4.62
N VAL A 668 9.73 2.19 5.79
CA VAL A 668 10.63 1.46 6.70
C VAL A 668 9.96 0.20 7.27
N VAL A 669 8.64 0.20 7.43
CA VAL A 669 7.89 -0.98 7.90
C VAL A 669 7.98 -2.11 6.87
N ASP A 670 7.71 -1.82 5.60
CA ASP A 670 7.81 -2.78 4.49
C ASP A 670 9.25 -3.32 4.33
N ASP A 671 10.24 -2.47 4.60
CA ASP A 671 11.65 -2.86 4.57
C ASP A 671 12.02 -3.81 5.72
N VAL A 672 11.46 -3.58 6.92
CA VAL A 672 11.65 -4.47 8.09
C VAL A 672 10.99 -5.83 7.85
N ASP A 673 9.78 -5.85 7.29
CA ASP A 673 9.11 -7.10 6.90
C ASP A 673 9.92 -7.86 5.83
N SER A 674 10.59 -7.15 4.91
CA SER A 674 11.47 -7.74 3.90
C SER A 674 12.71 -8.44 4.51
N VAL A 675 13.14 -8.08 5.73
CA VAL A 675 14.23 -8.78 6.43
C VAL A 675 13.80 -10.19 6.84
N VAL A 676 12.55 -10.35 7.27
CA VAL A 676 11.98 -11.66 7.62
C VAL A 676 11.90 -12.56 6.39
N ASP A 677 11.44 -12.01 5.27
CA ASP A 677 11.37 -12.73 4.00
C ASP A 677 12.75 -13.23 3.54
N ARG A 678 13.83 -12.49 3.84
CA ARG A 678 15.20 -12.94 3.55
C ARG A 678 15.56 -14.24 4.27
N GLU A 679 15.14 -14.39 5.51
CA GLU A 679 15.43 -15.59 6.28
C GLU A 679 14.54 -16.77 5.85
N LEU A 680 13.22 -16.55 5.79
CA LEU A 680 12.24 -17.61 5.54
C LEU A 680 12.12 -18.02 4.07
N ARG A 681 12.22 -17.08 3.14
CA ARG A 681 11.93 -17.31 1.72
C ARG A 681 13.17 -17.29 0.83
N VAL A 682 14.33 -16.86 1.35
CA VAL A 682 15.60 -16.88 0.61
C VAL A 682 16.59 -17.87 1.22
N ARG A 683 17.01 -17.68 2.47
CA ARG A 683 18.06 -18.50 3.09
C ARG A 683 17.60 -19.92 3.37
N MET A 684 16.41 -20.08 3.97
CA MET A 684 15.91 -21.39 4.38
C MET A 684 15.67 -22.35 3.19
N PRO A 685 15.04 -21.96 2.07
CA PRO A 685 14.88 -22.86 0.91
C PRO A 685 16.21 -23.26 0.28
N VAL A 686 17.16 -22.32 0.15
CA VAL A 686 18.49 -22.61 -0.41
C VAL A 686 19.28 -23.58 0.47
N ARG A 687 19.26 -23.38 1.79
CA ARG A 687 19.91 -24.30 2.75
C ARG A 687 19.25 -25.67 2.77
N THR A 688 17.92 -25.71 2.78
CA THR A 688 17.13 -26.94 2.72
C THR A 688 17.49 -27.74 1.46
N TYR A 689 17.52 -27.08 0.31
CA TYR A 689 17.92 -27.71 -0.94
C TYR A 689 19.36 -28.22 -0.90
N ALA A 690 20.31 -27.43 -0.41
CA ALA A 690 21.71 -27.85 -0.32
C ALA A 690 21.91 -29.09 0.57
N ILE A 691 21.21 -29.14 1.72
CA ILE A 691 21.26 -30.30 2.64
C ILE A 691 20.64 -31.54 1.97
N VAL A 692 19.46 -31.41 1.36
CA VAL A 692 18.74 -32.53 0.75
C VAL A 692 19.46 -33.04 -0.49
N ALA A 693 19.96 -32.15 -1.35
CA ALA A 693 20.76 -32.52 -2.52
C ALA A 693 22.09 -33.19 -2.11
N GLY A 694 22.77 -32.66 -1.08
CA GLY A 694 23.98 -33.27 -0.53
C GLY A 694 23.71 -34.68 0.02
N LEU A 695 22.62 -34.86 0.76
CA LEU A 695 22.20 -36.18 1.26
C LEU A 695 21.87 -37.14 0.11
N ALA A 696 21.15 -36.67 -0.92
CA ALA A 696 20.82 -37.48 -2.09
C ALA A 696 22.08 -37.93 -2.84
N VAL A 697 23.04 -37.03 -3.07
CA VAL A 697 24.34 -37.35 -3.68
C VAL A 697 25.11 -38.36 -2.84
N ALA A 698 25.15 -38.19 -1.50
CA ALA A 698 25.84 -39.11 -0.61
C ALA A 698 25.22 -40.52 -0.64
N VAL A 699 23.89 -40.62 -0.57
CA VAL A 699 23.18 -41.91 -0.69
C VAL A 699 23.43 -42.55 -2.04
N SER A 700 23.35 -41.79 -3.13
CA SER A 700 23.67 -42.30 -4.47
C SER A 700 25.13 -42.74 -4.61
N ALA A 701 26.08 -42.05 -3.96
CA ALA A 701 27.48 -42.44 -3.96
C ALA A 701 27.74 -43.76 -3.22
N LEU A 702 27.02 -44.01 -2.12
CA LEU A 702 27.09 -45.28 -1.39
C LEU A 702 26.52 -46.46 -2.18
N VAL A 703 25.54 -46.19 -3.03
CA VAL A 703 24.85 -47.20 -3.83
C VAL A 703 25.57 -47.48 -5.15
N LEU A 704 25.86 -46.43 -5.90
CA LEU A 704 26.49 -46.49 -7.21
C LEU A 704 27.36 -45.23 -7.38
N PRO A 705 28.66 -45.28 -7.00
CA PRO A 705 29.55 -44.11 -7.01
C PRO A 705 29.55 -43.33 -8.32
N ALA A 706 29.49 -44.02 -9.46
CA ALA A 706 29.44 -43.41 -10.79
C ALA A 706 28.17 -42.56 -11.03
N ALA A 707 27.06 -42.85 -10.36
CA ALA A 707 25.82 -42.08 -10.46
C ALA A 707 25.81 -40.82 -9.58
N ALA A 708 26.71 -40.70 -8.59
CA ALA A 708 26.79 -39.52 -7.75
C ALA A 708 27.18 -38.25 -8.55
N VAL A 709 28.04 -38.40 -9.56
CA VAL A 709 28.53 -37.30 -10.41
C VAL A 709 27.40 -36.63 -11.20
N PRO A 710 26.59 -37.34 -12.02
CA PRO A 710 25.49 -36.71 -12.76
C PRO A 710 24.42 -36.12 -11.83
N ILE A 711 24.15 -36.74 -10.67
CA ILE A 711 23.20 -36.21 -9.68
C ILE A 711 23.73 -34.92 -9.06
N ALA A 712 25.02 -34.87 -8.68
CA ALA A 712 25.65 -33.69 -8.11
C ALA A 712 25.70 -32.53 -9.11
N LEU A 713 26.13 -32.79 -10.35
CA LEU A 713 26.19 -31.79 -11.41
C LEU A 713 24.78 -31.29 -11.78
N GLY A 714 23.82 -32.19 -11.95
CA GLY A 714 22.43 -31.86 -12.20
C GLY A 714 21.83 -30.99 -11.10
N SER A 715 22.10 -31.34 -9.83
CA SER A 715 21.63 -30.57 -8.67
C SER A 715 22.30 -29.20 -8.59
N LEU A 716 23.59 -29.09 -8.94
CA LEU A 716 24.31 -27.81 -8.97
C LEU A 716 23.76 -26.89 -10.06
N VAL A 717 23.51 -27.42 -11.26
CA VAL A 717 22.93 -26.64 -12.38
C VAL A 717 21.48 -26.25 -12.07
N ALA A 718 20.65 -27.18 -11.58
CA ALA A 718 19.26 -26.91 -11.23
C ALA A 718 19.15 -25.84 -10.15
N GLY A 719 19.82 -26.03 -9.00
CA GLY A 719 19.73 -25.10 -7.87
C GLY A 719 20.58 -23.85 -8.07
N GLY A 720 21.89 -23.99 -8.28
CA GLY A 720 22.83 -22.88 -8.40
C GLY A 720 22.59 -22.06 -9.67
N GLY A 721 22.47 -22.73 -10.83
CA GLY A 721 22.13 -22.08 -12.09
C GLY A 721 20.76 -21.40 -12.06
N GLY A 722 19.73 -22.10 -11.54
CA GLY A 722 18.39 -21.55 -11.37
C GLY A 722 18.34 -20.31 -10.46
N TRP A 723 19.06 -20.34 -9.33
CA TRP A 723 19.17 -19.21 -8.41
C TRP A 723 19.87 -18.01 -9.06
N LEU A 724 21.00 -18.24 -9.74
CA LEU A 724 21.77 -17.17 -10.40
C LEU A 724 20.96 -16.53 -11.53
N LEU A 725 20.32 -17.34 -12.38
CA LEU A 725 19.53 -16.86 -13.51
C LEU A 725 18.38 -15.96 -13.04
N ALA A 726 17.60 -16.42 -12.05
CA ALA A 726 16.52 -15.63 -11.47
C ALA A 726 17.03 -14.37 -10.74
N ARG A 727 18.14 -14.47 -10.00
CA ARG A 727 18.73 -13.33 -9.29
C ARG A 727 19.23 -12.26 -10.25
N PHE A 728 20.00 -12.61 -11.27
CA PHE A 728 20.52 -11.63 -12.22
C PHE A 728 19.41 -11.01 -13.05
N GLY A 729 18.43 -11.83 -13.47
CA GLY A 729 17.26 -11.38 -14.20
C GLY A 729 16.36 -10.40 -13.44
N ALA A 730 16.25 -10.56 -12.12
CA ALA A 730 15.44 -9.67 -11.28
C ALA A 730 16.10 -8.32 -10.93
N ARG A 731 17.43 -8.17 -11.08
CA ARG A 731 18.16 -6.95 -10.63
C ARG A 731 17.66 -5.65 -11.25
N ARG A 732 17.50 -5.60 -12.58
CA ARG A 732 17.06 -4.40 -13.29
C ARG A 732 15.56 -4.14 -13.11
N PRO A 733 14.67 -5.13 -13.37
CA PRO A 733 13.23 -4.92 -13.21
C PRO A 733 12.80 -4.51 -11.80
N GLU A 734 13.41 -5.06 -10.74
CA GLU A 734 13.08 -4.68 -9.36
C GLU A 734 13.42 -3.22 -9.05
N ARG A 735 14.54 -2.70 -9.58
CA ARG A 735 14.92 -1.29 -9.39
C ARG A 735 13.95 -0.35 -10.11
N GLU A 736 13.63 -0.66 -11.36
CA GLU A 736 12.64 0.10 -12.16
C GLU A 736 11.23 0.02 -11.56
N LEU A 737 10.87 -1.10 -10.94
CA LEU A 737 9.57 -1.30 -10.30
C LEU A 737 9.39 -0.39 -9.08
N VAL A 738 10.42 -0.23 -8.25
CA VAL A 738 10.36 0.66 -7.07
C VAL A 738 10.13 2.11 -7.49
N THR A 739 10.84 2.60 -8.52
CA THR A 739 10.66 3.96 -9.02
C THR A 739 9.28 4.15 -9.66
N ALA A 740 8.84 3.20 -10.48
CA ALA A 740 7.53 3.27 -11.13
C ALA A 740 6.35 3.22 -10.12
N ARG A 741 6.48 2.48 -9.02
CA ARG A 741 5.46 2.47 -7.93
C ARG A 741 5.38 3.80 -7.18
N ALA A 742 6.52 4.45 -6.94
CA ALA A 742 6.56 5.77 -6.34
C ALA A 742 5.92 6.82 -7.27
N GLU A 743 6.28 6.79 -8.56
CA GLU A 743 5.67 7.64 -9.61
C GLU A 743 4.15 7.40 -9.72
N LEU A 744 3.70 6.14 -9.65
CA LEU A 744 2.28 5.81 -9.66
C LEU A 744 1.54 6.40 -8.46
N SER A 745 2.12 6.25 -7.25
CA SER A 745 1.47 6.73 -6.02
C SER A 745 1.31 8.25 -6.04
N ALA A 746 2.35 8.97 -6.50
CA ALA A 746 2.28 10.42 -6.71
C ALA A 746 1.24 10.79 -7.78
N ALA A 747 1.29 10.16 -8.96
CA ALA A 747 0.35 10.47 -10.04
C ALA A 747 -1.11 10.22 -9.66
N VAL A 748 -1.39 9.18 -8.87
CA VAL A 748 -2.74 8.89 -8.36
C VAL A 748 -3.18 9.93 -7.34
N LEU A 749 -2.31 10.29 -6.38
CA LEU A 749 -2.62 11.33 -5.39
C LEU A 749 -2.91 12.67 -6.08
N ASP A 750 -2.05 13.09 -7.00
CA ASP A 750 -2.24 14.29 -7.81
C ASP A 750 -3.60 14.25 -8.52
N SER A 751 -3.90 13.12 -9.20
CA SER A 751 -5.15 12.96 -9.95
C SER A 751 -6.39 13.01 -9.06
N VAL A 752 -6.32 12.45 -7.86
CA VAL A 752 -7.44 12.46 -6.89
C VAL A 752 -7.63 13.85 -6.29
N GLN A 753 -6.54 14.58 -6.01
CA GLN A 753 -6.60 15.96 -5.50
C GLN A 753 -7.21 16.94 -6.52
N VAL A 754 -6.92 16.77 -7.81
CA VAL A 754 -7.48 17.61 -8.90
C VAL A 754 -8.69 17.00 -9.59
N ALA A 755 -9.31 15.95 -9.04
CA ALA A 755 -10.31 15.15 -9.74
C ALA A 755 -11.54 15.97 -10.20
N SER A 756 -12.01 16.89 -9.35
CA SER A 756 -13.12 17.80 -9.66
C SER A 756 -12.77 18.78 -10.79
N GLU A 757 -11.57 19.37 -10.77
CA GLU A 757 -11.05 20.24 -11.83
C GLU A 757 -10.90 19.47 -13.15
N LEU A 758 -10.32 18.27 -13.11
CA LEU A 758 -10.18 17.42 -14.29
C LEU A 758 -11.52 17.07 -14.93
N ARG A 759 -12.55 16.78 -14.12
CA ARG A 759 -13.91 16.55 -14.63
C ARG A 759 -14.50 17.81 -15.26
N MET A 760 -14.37 18.93 -14.55
CA MET A 760 -14.94 20.20 -14.98
C MET A 760 -14.37 20.70 -16.31
N TRP A 761 -13.09 20.41 -16.55
CA TRP A 761 -12.40 20.73 -17.80
C TRP A 761 -12.37 19.58 -18.81
N GLN A 762 -13.13 18.50 -18.59
CA GLN A 762 -13.19 17.31 -19.47
C GLN A 762 -11.79 16.69 -19.74
N ALA A 763 -10.86 16.85 -18.79
CA ALA A 763 -9.47 16.46 -18.88
C ALA A 763 -9.14 15.17 -18.11
N THR A 764 -10.16 14.41 -17.68
CA THR A 764 -9.99 13.14 -16.94
C THR A 764 -9.16 12.12 -17.71
N ASP A 765 -9.27 12.10 -19.04
CA ASP A 765 -8.51 11.18 -19.90
C ASP A 765 -7.00 11.39 -19.74
N ARG A 766 -6.52 12.64 -19.66
CA ARG A 766 -5.09 12.96 -19.46
C ARG A 766 -4.53 12.35 -18.17
N ALA A 767 -5.31 12.37 -17.09
CA ALA A 767 -4.92 11.75 -15.83
C ALA A 767 -4.95 10.22 -15.92
N THR A 768 -5.99 9.65 -16.54
CA THR A 768 -6.12 8.20 -16.70
C THR A 768 -5.02 7.61 -17.60
N ASP A 769 -4.62 8.33 -18.66
CA ASP A 769 -3.55 7.93 -19.57
C ASP A 769 -2.19 7.99 -18.87
N ARG A 770 -1.89 9.07 -18.14
CA ARG A 770 -0.66 9.19 -17.34
C ARG A 770 -0.54 8.03 -16.34
N VAL A 771 -1.60 7.73 -15.60
CA VAL A 771 -1.65 6.56 -14.69
C VAL A 771 -1.50 5.25 -15.46
N GLY A 772 -2.13 5.16 -16.64
CA GLY A 772 -2.07 4.03 -17.54
C GLY A 772 -0.65 3.70 -18.03
N ASP A 773 0.12 4.72 -18.41
CA ASP A 773 1.48 4.59 -18.92
C ASP A 773 2.45 4.12 -17.83
N ILE A 774 2.33 4.71 -16.63
CA ILE A 774 3.11 4.28 -15.46
C ILE A 774 2.73 2.85 -15.08
N ALA A 775 1.44 2.50 -15.07
CA ALA A 775 0.97 1.14 -14.83
C ALA A 775 1.47 0.16 -15.92
N GLY A 776 1.55 0.59 -17.18
CA GLY A 776 2.14 -0.17 -18.28
C GLY A 776 3.63 -0.47 -18.06
N ARG A 777 4.40 0.52 -17.58
CA ARG A 777 5.80 0.32 -17.16
C ARG A 777 5.92 -0.71 -16.04
N ILE A 778 5.11 -0.61 -14.98
CA ILE A 778 5.03 -1.59 -13.90
C ILE A 778 4.76 -3.01 -14.45
N GLY A 779 3.78 -3.14 -15.35
CA GLY A 779 3.46 -4.40 -16.01
C GLY A 779 4.62 -4.95 -16.86
N SER A 780 5.37 -4.08 -17.54
CA SER A 780 6.56 -4.48 -18.31
C SER A 780 7.69 -4.99 -17.42
N CYS A 781 7.93 -4.36 -16.26
CA CYS A 781 8.90 -4.82 -15.27
C CYS A 781 8.49 -6.19 -14.71
N GLY A 782 7.21 -6.35 -14.35
CA GLY A 782 6.65 -7.62 -13.86
C GLY A 782 6.81 -8.75 -14.89
N ARG A 783 6.52 -8.49 -16.17
CA ARG A 783 6.74 -9.46 -17.25
C ARG A 783 8.21 -9.85 -17.41
N ARG A 784 9.13 -8.87 -17.41
CA ARG A 784 10.58 -9.13 -17.52
C ARG A 784 11.06 -9.99 -16.34
N ALA A 785 10.61 -9.68 -15.12
CA ALA A 785 10.91 -10.49 -13.94
C ALA A 785 10.37 -11.92 -14.06
N ALA A 786 9.12 -12.08 -14.50
CA ALA A 786 8.50 -13.39 -14.73
C ALA A 786 9.22 -14.21 -15.80
N THR A 787 9.69 -13.57 -16.89
CA THR A 787 10.49 -14.25 -17.92
C THR A 787 11.75 -14.89 -17.34
N TRP A 788 12.50 -14.17 -16.52
CA TRP A 788 13.74 -14.70 -15.91
C TRP A 788 13.47 -15.72 -14.82
N LEU A 789 12.45 -15.50 -13.99
CA LEU A 789 12.07 -16.44 -12.96
C LEU A 789 11.61 -17.77 -13.57
N GLY A 790 10.72 -17.72 -14.57
CA GLY A 790 10.26 -18.92 -15.27
C GLY A 790 11.39 -19.62 -16.04
N ALA A 791 12.36 -18.87 -16.60
CA ALA A 791 13.55 -19.47 -17.21
C ALA A 791 14.40 -20.22 -16.17
N GLY A 792 14.53 -19.69 -14.94
CA GLY A 792 15.18 -20.37 -13.82
C GLY A 792 14.48 -21.68 -13.43
N ARG A 793 13.14 -21.67 -13.39
CA ARG A 793 12.34 -22.89 -13.15
C ARG A 793 12.43 -23.89 -14.31
N GLY A 794 12.46 -23.41 -15.55
CA GLY A 794 12.68 -24.23 -16.74
C GLY A 794 14.04 -24.92 -16.73
N LEU A 795 15.09 -24.21 -16.33
CA LEU A 795 16.44 -24.77 -16.18
C LEU A 795 16.49 -25.91 -15.16
N VAL A 796 15.75 -25.79 -14.05
CA VAL A 796 15.62 -26.89 -13.07
C VAL A 796 15.08 -28.16 -13.73
N LEU A 797 14.04 -28.06 -14.56
CA LEU A 797 13.43 -29.21 -15.24
C LEU A 797 14.37 -29.82 -16.28
N VAL A 798 15.03 -28.99 -17.10
CA VAL A 798 16.00 -29.46 -18.11
C VAL A 798 17.19 -30.15 -17.44
N ALA A 799 17.77 -29.54 -16.41
CA ALA A 799 18.89 -30.11 -15.66
C ALA A 799 18.51 -31.43 -14.98
N THR A 800 17.26 -31.54 -14.49
CA THR A 800 16.74 -32.79 -13.94
C THR A 800 16.66 -33.88 -15.01
N GLY A 801 16.09 -33.58 -16.19
CA GLY A 801 15.99 -34.55 -17.28
C GLY A 801 17.35 -35.04 -17.75
N ALA A 802 18.32 -34.13 -17.87
CA ALA A 802 19.70 -34.50 -18.21
C ALA A 802 20.35 -35.37 -17.13
N ALA A 803 20.16 -35.03 -15.85
CA ALA A 803 20.66 -35.82 -14.74
C ALA A 803 20.05 -37.23 -14.72
N MET A 804 18.73 -37.37 -14.93
CA MET A 804 18.06 -38.67 -15.06
C MET A 804 18.60 -39.48 -16.24
N ALA A 805 18.74 -38.86 -17.41
CA ALA A 805 19.23 -39.50 -18.63
C ALA A 805 20.64 -40.08 -18.45
N VAL A 806 21.57 -39.30 -17.89
CA VAL A 806 22.95 -39.75 -17.64
C VAL A 806 22.98 -40.80 -16.53
N THR A 807 22.20 -40.61 -15.46
CA THR A 807 22.10 -41.58 -14.36
C THR A 807 21.55 -42.93 -14.85
N ALA A 808 20.56 -42.91 -15.74
CA ALA A 808 20.01 -44.11 -16.36
C ALA A 808 21.02 -44.84 -17.26
N ALA A 809 21.87 -44.11 -17.99
CA ALA A 809 22.94 -44.73 -18.78
C ALA A 809 24.00 -45.42 -17.90
N VAL A 810 24.38 -44.78 -16.78
CA VAL A 810 25.27 -45.37 -15.78
C VAL A 810 24.62 -46.59 -15.12
N ALA A 811 23.35 -46.51 -14.76
CA ALA A 811 22.60 -47.62 -14.19
C ALA A 811 22.47 -48.80 -15.16
N ALA A 812 22.19 -48.55 -16.45
CA ALA A 812 22.14 -49.58 -17.48
C ALA A 812 23.48 -50.31 -17.66
N ALA A 813 24.61 -49.58 -17.51
CA ALA A 813 25.93 -50.19 -17.54
C ALA A 813 26.19 -51.09 -16.32
N ALA A 814 25.86 -50.62 -15.12
CA ALA A 814 25.97 -51.40 -13.88
C ALA A 814 25.01 -52.61 -13.85
N SER A 815 23.84 -52.51 -14.48
CA SER A 815 22.92 -53.64 -14.60
C SER A 815 23.52 -54.81 -15.38
N ARG A 816 24.43 -54.55 -16.33
CA ARG A 816 25.09 -55.60 -17.12
C ARG A 816 26.18 -56.33 -16.34
N THR A 817 26.77 -55.70 -15.32
CA THR A 817 27.76 -56.35 -14.44
C THR A 817 27.12 -57.15 -13.32
N GLY A 818 25.87 -56.84 -12.97
CA GLY A 818 25.12 -57.51 -11.91
C GLY A 818 25.58 -57.16 -10.49
N GLU A 819 26.51 -56.22 -10.34
CA GLU A 819 27.06 -55.80 -9.04
C GLU A 819 26.02 -55.10 -8.14
N VAL A 820 25.02 -54.46 -8.77
CA VAL A 820 23.97 -53.70 -8.07
C VAL A 820 22.60 -54.24 -8.45
N SER A 821 21.76 -54.51 -7.44
CA SER A 821 20.41 -55.02 -7.65
C SER A 821 19.52 -54.05 -8.45
N ALA A 822 18.65 -54.61 -9.29
CA ALA A 822 17.65 -53.89 -10.08
C ALA A 822 16.85 -52.81 -9.30
N PRO A 823 16.30 -53.09 -8.10
CA PRO A 823 15.57 -52.09 -7.31
C PRO A 823 16.44 -50.90 -6.88
N MET A 824 17.71 -51.18 -6.59
CA MET A 824 18.66 -50.18 -6.14
C MET A 824 19.08 -49.25 -7.30
N LEU A 825 19.19 -49.78 -8.52
CA LEU A 825 19.36 -48.98 -9.73
C LEU A 825 18.15 -48.07 -9.99
N ALA A 826 16.93 -48.60 -9.87
CA ALA A 826 15.71 -47.82 -10.02
C ALA A 826 15.60 -46.67 -9.01
N LEU A 827 15.99 -46.94 -7.76
CA LEU A 827 16.07 -45.94 -6.70
C LEU A 827 16.95 -44.76 -7.14
N VAL A 828 18.17 -45.02 -7.61
CA VAL A 828 19.13 -43.99 -8.01
C VAL A 828 18.67 -43.22 -9.25
N VAL A 829 18.06 -43.88 -10.24
CA VAL A 829 17.52 -43.22 -11.45
C VAL A 829 16.38 -42.24 -11.13
N LEU A 830 15.58 -42.53 -10.09
CA LEU A 830 14.46 -41.67 -9.67
C LEU A 830 14.87 -40.50 -8.75
N VAL A 831 16.07 -40.52 -8.15
CA VAL A 831 16.54 -39.46 -7.23
C VAL A 831 16.47 -38.06 -7.86
N PRO A 832 16.97 -37.80 -9.10
CA PRO A 832 16.87 -36.47 -9.69
C PRO A 832 15.42 -35.98 -9.82
N LEU A 833 14.49 -36.86 -10.21
CA LEU A 833 13.07 -36.52 -10.31
C LEU A 833 12.49 -36.11 -8.95
N ALA A 834 12.85 -36.85 -7.90
CA ALA A 834 12.39 -36.60 -6.54
C ALA A 834 12.94 -35.27 -5.98
N LEU A 835 14.11 -34.81 -6.44
CA LEU A 835 14.70 -33.52 -6.04
C LEU A 835 14.00 -32.29 -6.65
N VAL A 836 13.19 -32.45 -7.70
CA VAL A 836 12.49 -31.33 -8.38
C VAL A 836 11.64 -30.52 -7.41
N ASP A 837 10.86 -31.19 -6.56
CA ASP A 837 9.97 -30.56 -5.58
C ASP A 837 10.71 -29.60 -4.64
N VAL A 838 11.98 -29.89 -4.36
CA VAL A 838 12.85 -29.07 -3.50
C VAL A 838 13.57 -28.00 -4.31
N ALA A 839 13.99 -28.32 -5.54
CA ALA A 839 14.74 -27.44 -6.43
C ALA A 839 13.91 -26.26 -6.97
N VAL A 840 12.62 -26.45 -7.27
CA VAL A 840 11.78 -25.44 -7.92
C VAL A 840 11.59 -24.18 -7.07
N GLY A 841 11.73 -24.27 -5.74
CA GLY A 841 11.69 -23.09 -4.85
C GLY A 841 12.98 -22.27 -4.80
N VAL A 842 14.09 -22.78 -5.36
CA VAL A 842 15.40 -22.11 -5.33
C VAL A 842 15.48 -20.92 -6.30
N PRO A 843 14.96 -21.00 -7.54
CA PRO A 843 14.79 -19.82 -8.41
C PRO A 843 13.96 -18.69 -7.77
N ASP A 844 12.88 -19.03 -7.05
CA ASP A 844 12.06 -18.05 -6.33
C ASP A 844 12.87 -17.29 -5.27
N ALA A 845 13.68 -18.02 -4.50
CA ALA A 845 14.63 -17.44 -3.56
C ALA A 845 15.67 -16.54 -4.27
N GLY A 846 16.09 -16.92 -5.48
CA GLY A 846 16.99 -16.14 -6.33
C GLY A 846 16.42 -14.76 -6.67
N ALA A 847 15.19 -14.70 -7.20
CA ALA A 847 14.52 -13.44 -7.51
C ALA A 847 14.30 -12.57 -6.25
N LEU A 848 13.74 -13.17 -5.18
CA LEU A 848 13.43 -12.46 -3.93
C LEU A 848 14.69 -11.95 -3.19
N SER A 849 15.85 -12.60 -3.40
CA SER A 849 17.13 -12.14 -2.84
C SER A 849 17.57 -10.75 -3.33
N VAL A 850 17.04 -10.27 -4.46
CA VAL A 850 17.30 -8.92 -4.97
C VAL A 850 16.53 -7.89 -4.15
N ARG A 851 15.22 -8.08 -3.99
CA ARG A 851 14.33 -7.19 -3.24
C ARG A 851 14.77 -7.08 -1.78
N THR A 852 15.03 -8.22 -1.13
CA THR A 852 15.42 -8.26 0.29
C THR A 852 16.81 -7.68 0.53
N ALA A 853 17.74 -7.78 -0.42
CA ALA A 853 19.04 -7.12 -0.33
C ALA A 853 18.92 -5.60 -0.46
N ALA A 854 18.03 -5.10 -1.33
CA ALA A 854 17.78 -3.66 -1.47
C ALA A 854 17.15 -3.05 -0.22
N ALA A 855 16.16 -3.73 0.38
CA ALA A 855 15.56 -3.35 1.66
C ALA A 855 16.61 -3.32 2.79
N ALA A 856 17.42 -4.38 2.92
CA ALA A 856 18.50 -4.42 3.91
C ALA A 856 19.51 -3.28 3.74
N ALA A 857 19.85 -2.91 2.49
CA ALA A 857 20.74 -1.78 2.22
C ALA A 857 20.10 -0.43 2.56
N ARG A 858 18.77 -0.26 2.42
CA ARG A 858 18.05 0.93 2.88
C ARG A 858 18.04 1.03 4.40
N LEU A 859 17.67 -0.05 5.09
CA LEU A 859 17.70 -0.09 6.56
C LEU A 859 19.11 0.14 7.12
N HIS A 860 20.15 -0.43 6.50
CA HIS A 860 21.52 -0.21 6.94
C HIS A 860 21.98 1.24 6.73
N ARG A 861 21.61 1.87 5.62
CA ARG A 861 21.88 3.30 5.39
C ARG A 861 21.13 4.19 6.39
N LEU A 862 19.91 3.81 6.76
CA LEU A 862 19.13 4.51 7.78
C LEU A 862 19.78 4.36 9.16
N ALA A 863 20.14 3.14 9.55
CA ALA A 863 20.74 2.86 10.85
C ALA A 863 22.15 3.46 11.02
N THR A 864 22.89 3.66 9.93
CA THR A 864 24.23 4.29 9.96
C THR A 864 24.20 5.79 9.65
N ALA A 865 23.01 6.36 9.40
CA ALA A 865 22.89 7.79 9.16
C ALA A 865 23.27 8.58 10.42
N ALA A 866 24.12 9.59 10.26
CA ALA A 866 24.38 10.53 11.35
C ALA A 866 23.14 11.42 11.58
N PRO A 867 22.72 11.65 12.84
CA PRO A 867 21.62 12.53 13.16
C PRO A 867 21.95 13.98 12.80
N ALA A 868 20.92 14.78 12.50
CA ALA A 868 21.09 16.20 12.17
C ALA A 868 21.61 17.02 13.36
N VAL A 869 21.30 16.57 14.57
CA VAL A 869 21.69 17.20 15.82
C VAL A 869 22.25 16.11 16.74
N ARG A 870 23.37 16.40 17.42
CA ARG A 870 23.93 15.49 18.43
C ARG A 870 23.38 15.86 19.79
N ASP A 871 22.84 14.86 20.50
CA ASP A 871 22.48 14.97 21.91
C ASP A 871 23.78 14.96 22.72
N THR A 872 24.02 16.02 23.49
CA THR A 872 25.19 16.17 24.35
C THR A 872 24.78 15.94 25.79
N VAL A 873 25.66 15.33 26.60
CA VAL A 873 25.44 15.26 28.05
C VAL A 873 25.46 16.69 28.57
N ALA A 874 24.38 17.12 29.24
CA ALA A 874 24.22 18.50 29.67
C ALA A 874 25.39 18.93 30.57
N THR A 875 26.13 19.96 30.16
CA THR A 875 27.25 20.51 30.94
C THR A 875 26.87 21.81 31.65
N THR A 876 25.68 22.36 31.39
CA THR A 876 25.22 23.65 31.91
C THR A 876 23.70 23.66 32.09
N SER A 877 23.21 24.15 33.23
CA SER A 877 21.79 24.46 33.43
C SER A 877 21.54 25.94 33.11
N PRO A 878 20.56 26.28 32.26
CA PRO A 878 20.30 27.66 31.88
C PRO A 878 19.66 28.45 33.04
N ALA A 879 19.99 29.74 33.15
CA ALA A 879 19.53 30.61 34.23
C ALA A 879 18.04 30.99 34.10
N SER A 880 17.53 31.04 32.87
CA SER A 880 16.12 31.32 32.54
C SER A 880 15.67 30.45 31.35
N SER A 881 14.48 30.70 30.81
CA SER A 881 13.98 30.06 29.58
C SER A 881 13.97 31.03 28.39
N ASP A 882 14.62 32.19 28.49
CA ASP A 882 14.66 33.17 27.41
C ASP A 882 15.46 32.60 26.22
N LEU A 883 14.94 32.77 25.00
CA LEU A 883 15.58 32.26 23.78
C LEU A 883 16.18 33.41 22.99
N VAL A 884 17.42 33.23 22.52
CA VAL A 884 18.08 34.17 21.60
C VAL A 884 18.63 33.39 20.41
N LEU A 885 18.06 33.66 19.25
CA LEU A 885 18.55 33.21 17.94
C LEU A 885 19.26 34.40 17.29
N ASP A 886 20.54 34.25 16.97
CA ASP A 886 21.35 35.31 16.36
C ASP A 886 21.88 34.86 15.01
N SER A 887 21.41 35.53 13.96
CA SER A 887 21.87 35.42 12.57
C SER A 887 21.97 33.97 12.09
N ALA A 888 21.05 33.14 12.56
CA ALA A 888 21.13 31.71 12.40
C ALA A 888 20.72 31.27 11.00
N ARG A 889 21.53 30.41 10.39
CA ARG A 889 21.23 29.78 9.10
C ARG A 889 21.32 28.27 9.24
N ALA A 890 20.39 27.53 8.65
CA ALA A 890 20.35 26.08 8.73
C ALA A 890 20.33 25.43 7.35
N ARG A 891 20.59 24.13 7.30
CA ARG A 891 20.40 23.29 6.10
C ARG A 891 19.57 22.06 6.47
N TRP A 892 18.50 21.82 5.73
CA TRP A 892 17.63 20.64 5.92
C TRP A 892 18.25 19.34 5.39
N ALA A 893 19.21 19.44 4.46
CA ALA A 893 19.96 18.32 3.93
C ALA A 893 21.43 18.72 3.69
N PRO A 894 22.38 17.77 3.67
CA PRO A 894 23.81 18.08 3.48
C PRO A 894 24.12 18.89 2.21
N HIS A 895 23.30 18.72 1.16
CA HIS A 895 23.45 19.42 -0.13
C HIS A 895 22.38 20.48 -0.37
N ALA A 896 21.50 20.77 0.61
CA ALA A 896 20.51 21.83 0.48
C ALA A 896 21.17 23.22 0.68
N PRO A 897 20.68 24.27 0.02
CA PRO A 897 21.12 25.64 0.27
C PRO A 897 20.88 26.04 1.73
N LEU A 898 21.69 26.98 2.24
CA LEU A 898 21.44 27.61 3.54
C LEU A 898 20.14 28.39 3.48
N THR A 899 19.41 28.38 4.59
CA THR A 899 18.28 29.27 4.75
C THR A 899 18.70 30.73 4.85
N THR A 900 17.73 31.61 4.67
CA THR A 900 17.86 33.03 5.04
C THR A 900 18.25 33.15 6.52
N PRO A 901 19.08 34.14 6.88
CA PRO A 901 19.47 34.35 8.26
C PRO A 901 18.23 34.75 9.06
N ALA A 902 18.10 34.22 10.28
CA ALA A 902 17.03 34.56 11.19
C ALA A 902 17.61 35.02 12.53
N SER A 903 17.13 36.17 13.02
CA SER A 903 17.44 36.69 14.34
C SER A 903 16.14 36.93 15.09
N LEU A 904 16.03 36.39 16.30
CA LEU A 904 14.83 36.43 17.12
C LEU A 904 15.20 36.33 18.59
N SER A 905 14.60 37.15 19.44
CA SER A 905 14.65 37.00 20.91
C SER A 905 13.25 36.72 21.44
N LEU A 906 13.13 35.86 22.45
CA LEU A 906 11.87 35.58 23.15
C LEU A 906 12.15 35.61 24.65
N SER A 907 11.59 36.59 25.33
CA SER A 907 11.70 36.75 26.78
C SER A 907 10.47 36.18 27.48
N ARG A 908 10.60 35.76 28.73
CA ARG A 908 9.45 35.27 29.51
C ARG A 908 8.25 36.24 29.47
N GLY A 909 7.08 35.73 29.13
CA GLY A 909 5.82 36.50 29.07
C GLY A 909 5.62 37.30 27.78
N GLU A 910 6.61 37.32 26.87
CA GLU A 910 6.56 38.02 25.58
C GLU A 910 5.77 37.24 24.53
N ARG A 911 4.94 37.93 23.76
CA ARG A 911 4.14 37.41 22.64
C ARG A 911 4.71 37.99 21.35
N VAL A 912 5.33 37.17 20.51
CA VAL A 912 5.94 37.62 19.26
C VAL A 912 5.28 36.94 18.07
N ALA A 913 4.90 37.69 17.04
CA ALA A 913 4.43 37.13 15.78
C ALA A 913 5.58 37.03 14.77
N LEU A 914 5.69 35.90 14.06
CA LEU A 914 6.60 35.74 12.92
C LEU A 914 5.79 35.62 11.63
N ILE A 915 5.87 36.64 10.79
CA ILE A 915 5.15 36.73 9.52
C ILE A 915 6.09 36.64 8.33
N GLY A 916 5.57 36.21 7.19
CA GLY A 916 6.31 36.16 5.94
C GLY A 916 5.67 35.21 4.94
N PRO A 917 6.01 35.32 3.63
CA PRO A 917 5.43 34.48 2.60
C PRO A 917 5.73 32.99 2.84
N SER A 918 4.92 32.10 2.28
CA SER A 918 5.18 30.66 2.33
C SER A 918 6.57 30.36 1.76
N GLY A 919 7.33 29.51 2.44
CA GLY A 919 8.71 29.19 2.05
C GLY A 919 9.77 30.20 2.49
N SER A 920 9.44 31.30 3.18
CA SER A 920 10.42 32.29 3.65
C SER A 920 11.38 31.80 4.75
N GLY A 921 11.10 30.63 5.32
CA GLY A 921 11.93 29.99 6.35
C GLY A 921 11.30 29.91 7.74
N LYS A 922 10.04 30.34 7.93
CA LYS A 922 9.36 30.35 9.24
C LYS A 922 9.41 29.02 10.00
N SER A 923 9.02 27.92 9.36
CA SER A 923 9.13 26.57 9.97
C SER A 923 10.57 26.12 10.22
N THR A 924 11.56 26.72 9.52
CA THR A 924 12.97 26.48 9.84
C THR A 924 13.37 27.17 11.13
N VAL A 925 12.82 28.35 11.43
CA VAL A 925 13.00 29.03 12.72
C VAL A 925 12.44 28.15 13.84
N ALA A 926 11.21 27.64 13.69
CA ALA A 926 10.63 26.70 14.66
C ALA A 926 11.53 25.46 14.86
N ALA A 927 12.04 24.87 13.78
CA ALA A 927 12.94 23.72 13.84
C ALA A 927 14.29 24.03 14.53
N LEU A 928 14.82 25.24 14.37
CA LEU A 928 16.03 25.68 15.06
C LEU A 928 15.78 25.83 16.57
N LEU A 929 14.67 26.46 16.97
CA LEU A 929 14.33 26.69 18.39
C LEU A 929 14.19 25.39 19.20
N LEU A 930 13.67 24.31 18.58
CA LEU A 930 13.59 22.99 19.22
C LEU A 930 14.85 22.11 19.02
N ARG A 931 15.91 22.67 18.40
CA ARG A 931 17.10 21.93 17.93
C ARG A 931 16.72 20.63 17.21
N PHE A 932 15.78 20.73 16.27
CA PHE A 932 15.60 19.73 15.22
C PHE A 932 16.66 19.90 14.12
N LEU A 933 17.20 21.11 14.00
CA LEU A 933 18.40 21.45 13.25
C LEU A 933 19.34 22.24 14.16
N ASP A 934 20.65 22.05 14.01
CA ASP A 934 21.64 22.96 14.57
C ASP A 934 21.93 24.08 13.55
N PRO A 935 22.15 25.33 14.00
CA PRO A 935 22.54 26.42 13.11
C PRO A 935 23.89 26.12 12.47
N ALA A 936 23.99 26.11 11.15
CA ALA A 936 25.25 25.96 10.43
C ALA A 936 26.12 27.22 10.55
N GLU A 937 25.48 28.39 10.59
CA GLU A 937 26.05 29.70 10.90
C GLU A 937 25.15 30.40 11.93
N GLY A 938 25.70 31.34 12.70
CA GLY A 938 24.99 32.00 13.81
C GLY A 938 24.89 31.13 15.07
N SER A 939 24.06 31.54 16.02
CA SER A 939 23.94 30.86 17.32
C SER A 939 22.51 30.81 17.87
N LEU A 940 22.26 29.84 18.75
CA LEU A 940 21.05 29.72 19.56
C LEU A 940 21.47 29.58 21.02
N ALA A 941 20.95 30.45 21.88
CA ALA A 941 21.17 30.43 23.32
C ALA A 941 19.83 30.35 24.09
N VAL A 942 19.83 29.64 25.22
CA VAL A 942 18.71 29.51 26.15
C VAL A 942 19.16 29.97 27.53
N GLY A 943 18.52 31.00 28.09
CA GLY A 943 18.88 31.56 29.40
C GLY A 943 20.37 31.89 29.54
N GLY A 944 20.98 32.39 28.46
CA GLY A 944 22.41 32.74 28.37
C GLY A 944 23.37 31.58 28.06
N ALA A 945 22.92 30.33 28.09
CA ALA A 945 23.75 29.17 27.76
C ALA A 945 23.59 28.76 26.28
N PRO A 946 24.67 28.38 25.57
CA PRO A 946 24.56 27.86 24.21
C PRO A 946 23.66 26.63 24.15
N ALA A 947 22.64 26.62 23.30
CA ALA A 947 21.68 25.51 23.24
C ALA A 947 22.34 24.16 22.86
N ARG A 948 23.54 24.21 22.23
CA ARG A 948 24.38 23.05 21.91
C ARG A 948 25.02 22.36 23.12
N SER A 949 25.16 23.05 24.26
CA SER A 949 25.68 22.45 25.50
C SER A 949 24.59 21.85 26.40
N MET A 950 23.33 21.96 25.98
CA MET A 950 22.17 21.38 26.66
C MET A 950 21.75 20.04 26.04
N SER A 951 21.21 19.15 26.88
CA SER A 951 20.53 17.95 26.38
C SER A 951 19.28 18.33 25.59
N LEU A 952 18.93 17.53 24.58
CA LEU A 952 17.74 17.78 23.78
C LEU A 952 16.44 17.67 24.60
N ASP A 953 16.42 16.76 25.58
CA ASP A 953 15.26 16.57 26.47
C ASP A 953 15.06 17.77 27.42
N ASP A 954 16.13 18.44 27.86
CA ASP A 954 16.02 19.65 28.69
C ASP A 954 15.57 20.87 27.89
N LEU A 955 16.05 21.02 26.64
CA LEU A 955 15.57 22.06 25.73
C LEU A 955 14.07 21.89 25.44
N ARG A 956 13.64 20.69 25.05
CA ARG A 956 12.25 20.39 24.67
C ARG A 956 11.29 20.30 25.88
N ARG A 957 11.83 20.27 27.10
CA ARG A 957 11.07 20.51 28.32
C ARG A 957 10.62 21.97 28.43
N ARG A 958 11.45 22.88 27.91
CA ARG A 958 11.26 24.33 28.01
C ARG A 958 10.54 24.92 26.79
N VAL A 959 10.83 24.39 25.60
CA VAL A 959 10.29 24.86 24.33
C VAL A 959 9.32 23.84 23.74
N GLY A 960 8.07 24.23 23.55
CA GLY A 960 7.01 23.47 22.87
C GLY A 960 6.83 23.87 21.41
N LEU A 961 6.37 22.93 20.59
CA LEU A 961 5.98 23.17 19.21
C LEU A 961 4.58 22.62 18.95
N VAL A 962 3.72 23.45 18.37
CA VAL A 962 2.53 23.01 17.63
C VAL A 962 2.87 23.13 16.15
N ASP A 963 2.90 21.99 15.46
CA ASP A 963 3.19 21.92 14.01
C ASP A 963 1.95 22.34 13.20
N ASP A 964 2.14 22.59 11.90
CA ASP A 964 1.07 23.00 10.97
C ASP A 964 -0.02 21.93 10.80
N ASP A 965 0.37 20.65 10.76
CA ASP A 965 -0.54 19.48 10.70
C ASP A 965 -0.21 18.47 11.83
N PRO A 966 -0.76 18.66 13.05
CA PRO A 966 -0.46 17.78 14.18
C PRO A 966 -0.97 16.35 13.97
N HIS A 967 -0.09 15.35 14.07
CA HIS A 967 -0.48 13.95 13.96
C HIS A 967 -1.51 13.53 15.03
N VAL A 968 -2.59 12.86 14.64
CA VAL A 968 -3.58 12.25 15.57
C VAL A 968 -3.35 10.75 15.59
N PHE A 969 -3.03 10.22 16.77
CA PHE A 969 -2.82 8.80 16.95
C PHE A 969 -4.16 8.07 16.92
N ALA A 970 -4.18 6.86 16.37
CA ALA A 970 -5.32 5.97 16.37
C ALA A 970 -5.55 5.39 17.78
N THR A 971 -6.09 6.22 18.67
CA THR A 971 -6.41 5.89 20.08
C THR A 971 -7.51 6.82 20.61
N THR A 972 -7.85 6.73 21.90
CA THR A 972 -8.86 7.59 22.54
C THR A 972 -8.47 9.07 22.53
N VAL A 973 -9.46 9.97 22.62
CA VAL A 973 -9.21 11.41 22.78
C VAL A 973 -8.33 11.66 24.00
N ALA A 974 -8.61 10.98 25.12
CA ALA A 974 -7.84 11.10 26.35
C ALA A 974 -6.36 10.76 26.16
N GLU A 975 -6.04 9.62 25.55
CA GLU A 975 -4.65 9.21 25.32
C GLU A 975 -3.92 10.15 24.35
N ASN A 976 -4.63 10.65 23.34
CA ASN A 976 -4.12 11.62 22.37
C ASN A 976 -3.67 12.94 23.01
N ILE A 977 -4.23 13.33 24.15
CA ILE A 977 -3.83 14.56 24.85
C ILE A 977 -2.88 14.24 26.02
N ARG A 978 -3.21 13.21 26.82
CA ARG A 978 -2.49 12.84 28.04
C ARG A 978 -1.02 12.47 27.82
N PHE A 979 -0.61 12.00 26.64
CA PHE A 979 0.81 11.67 26.42
C PHE A 979 1.73 12.89 26.60
N ALA A 980 1.21 14.11 26.41
CA ALA A 980 1.93 15.35 26.66
C ALA A 980 2.30 15.51 28.15
N ARG A 981 1.43 15.03 29.06
CA ARG A 981 1.64 14.98 30.52
C ARG A 981 0.94 13.75 31.12
N PRO A 982 1.60 12.58 31.23
CA PRO A 982 0.95 11.32 31.62
C PRO A 982 0.36 11.29 33.03
N GLY A 983 0.81 12.17 33.92
CA GLY A 983 0.23 12.33 35.25
C GLY A 983 -1.04 13.19 35.29
N ALA A 984 -1.52 13.69 34.13
CA ALA A 984 -2.74 14.49 34.04
C ALA A 984 -3.99 13.62 34.24
N SER A 985 -4.91 14.13 35.07
CA SER A 985 -6.25 13.56 35.27
C SER A 985 -7.13 13.68 34.02
N ASP A 986 -8.29 13.02 34.00
CA ASP A 986 -9.30 13.23 32.95
C ASP A 986 -9.80 14.69 32.93
N ASP A 987 -9.93 15.31 34.11
CA ASP A 987 -10.34 16.71 34.24
C ASP A 987 -9.33 17.68 33.63
N ASP A 988 -8.03 17.46 33.86
CA ASP A 988 -6.97 18.25 33.23
C ASP A 988 -7.02 18.15 31.69
N VAL A 989 -7.31 16.95 31.18
CA VAL A 989 -7.42 16.72 29.73
C VAL A 989 -8.64 17.42 29.15
N ALA A 990 -9.79 17.32 29.83
CA ALA A 990 -11.01 18.00 29.43
C ALA A 990 -10.85 19.53 29.45
N ASP A 991 -10.19 20.09 30.46
CA ASP A 991 -9.88 21.52 30.55
C ASP A 991 -9.00 21.97 29.36
N ALA A 992 -7.93 21.24 29.07
CA ALA A 992 -7.06 21.53 27.93
C ALA A 992 -7.81 21.51 26.58
N LEU A 993 -8.74 20.57 26.40
CA LEU A 993 -9.60 20.51 25.22
C LEU A 993 -10.58 21.69 25.15
N ARG A 994 -11.22 22.07 26.27
CA ARG A 994 -12.15 23.20 26.32
C ARG A 994 -11.44 24.52 26.04
N ARG A 995 -10.24 24.74 26.59
CA ARG A 995 -9.38 25.90 26.29
C ARG A 995 -8.87 25.93 24.86
N ALA A 996 -8.76 24.77 24.19
CA ALA A 996 -8.51 24.73 22.75
C ALA A 996 -9.78 24.89 21.91
N HIS A 997 -10.91 25.31 22.48
CA HIS A 997 -12.22 25.42 21.82
C HIS A 997 -12.73 24.10 21.19
N LEU A 998 -12.41 22.95 21.81
CA LEU A 998 -12.93 21.64 21.42
C LEU A 998 -14.07 21.14 22.32
N GLY A 999 -14.60 21.97 23.23
CA GLY A 999 -15.66 21.57 24.18
C GLY A 999 -16.92 21.04 23.50
N THR A 1000 -17.47 21.79 22.53
CA THR A 1000 -18.68 21.37 21.79
C THR A 1000 -18.46 20.11 20.96
N TRP A 1001 -17.26 19.95 20.40
CA TRP A 1001 -16.87 18.73 19.68
C TRP A 1001 -16.76 17.54 20.63
N LEU A 1002 -16.08 17.69 21.77
CA LEU A 1002 -15.97 16.66 22.79
C LEU A 1002 -17.34 16.22 23.31
N ASP A 1003 -18.21 17.19 23.61
CA ASP A 1003 -19.57 16.93 24.11
C ASP A 1003 -20.48 16.28 23.03
N SER A 1004 -20.08 16.32 21.75
CA SER A 1004 -20.80 15.67 20.62
C SER A 1004 -20.37 14.22 20.37
N LEU A 1005 -19.24 13.77 20.94
CA LEU A 1005 -18.74 12.41 20.74
C LEU A 1005 -19.53 11.41 21.61
N PRO A 1006 -19.90 10.23 21.09
CA PRO A 1006 -20.71 9.24 21.83
C PRO A 1006 -20.12 8.83 23.17
N ASP A 1007 -18.79 8.69 23.23
CA ASP A 1007 -18.03 8.23 24.41
C ASP A 1007 -17.13 9.32 25.01
N GLY A 1008 -17.32 10.60 24.63
CA GLY A 1008 -16.54 11.73 25.15
C GLY A 1008 -15.02 11.54 25.06
N LEU A 1009 -14.35 11.52 26.22
CA LEU A 1009 -12.89 11.34 26.33
C LEU A 1009 -12.40 9.96 25.88
N ASP A 1010 -13.24 8.93 26.01
CA ASP A 1010 -12.91 7.55 25.64
C ASP A 1010 -13.20 7.25 24.17
N ALA A 1011 -13.77 8.22 23.43
CA ALA A 1011 -14.04 8.09 22.02
C ALA A 1011 -12.74 7.84 21.23
N TRP A 1012 -12.74 6.80 20.39
CA TRP A 1012 -11.60 6.46 19.56
C TRP A 1012 -11.53 7.36 18.31
N ILE A 1013 -10.40 8.03 18.12
CA ILE A 1013 -10.16 8.96 16.99
C ILE A 1013 -8.93 8.52 16.19
N GLY A 1014 -8.81 8.98 14.93
CA GLY A 1014 -7.67 8.66 14.05
C GLY A 1014 -8.04 7.76 12.86
N GLU A 1015 -7.03 7.25 12.14
CA GLU A 1015 -7.25 6.42 10.93
C GLU A 1015 -8.17 5.21 11.22
N GLY A 1016 -9.31 5.13 10.52
CA GLY A 1016 -10.28 4.01 10.63
C GLY A 1016 -11.38 4.19 11.70
N HIS A 1017 -11.39 5.31 12.43
CA HIS A 1017 -12.35 5.60 13.51
C HIS A 1017 -13.06 6.95 13.30
N ALA A 1018 -13.49 7.63 14.38
CA ALA A 1018 -14.16 8.92 14.28
C ALA A 1018 -13.26 9.93 13.54
N GLY A 1019 -13.80 10.52 12.47
CA GLY A 1019 -13.09 11.48 11.65
C GLY A 1019 -12.82 12.77 12.40
N VAL A 1020 -11.58 13.26 12.30
CA VAL A 1020 -11.15 14.54 12.89
C VAL A 1020 -10.92 15.53 11.75
N SER A 1021 -11.67 16.64 11.75
CA SER A 1021 -11.50 17.71 10.75
C SER A 1021 -10.12 18.37 10.88
N GLY A 1022 -9.65 19.03 9.81
CA GLY A 1022 -8.36 19.73 9.84
C GLY A 1022 -8.29 20.80 10.95
N GLY A 1023 -9.39 21.52 11.17
CA GLY A 1023 -9.51 22.49 12.25
C GLY A 1023 -9.52 21.86 13.64
N GLU A 1024 -10.19 20.72 13.83
CA GLU A 1024 -10.14 19.96 15.09
C GLU A 1024 -8.73 19.47 15.39
N ARG A 1025 -8.02 18.97 14.37
CA ARG A 1025 -6.66 18.46 14.49
C ARG A 1025 -5.67 19.52 14.94
N ALA A 1026 -5.71 20.70 14.33
CA ALA A 1026 -4.89 21.85 14.74
C ALA A 1026 -5.14 22.18 16.23
N ARG A 1027 -6.41 22.23 16.65
CA ARG A 1027 -6.79 22.50 18.05
C ARG A 1027 -6.38 21.38 19.01
N LEU A 1028 -6.38 20.10 18.60
CA LEU A 1028 -5.82 19.01 19.41
C LEU A 1028 -4.32 19.20 19.64
N GLY A 1029 -3.58 19.69 18.63
CA GLY A 1029 -2.17 20.09 18.78
C GLY A 1029 -1.99 21.18 19.83
N VAL A 1030 -2.83 22.21 19.80
CA VAL A 1030 -2.85 23.29 20.81
C VAL A 1030 -3.18 22.73 22.21
N ALA A 1031 -4.22 21.90 22.35
CA ALA A 1031 -4.59 21.29 23.63
C ALA A 1031 -3.44 20.49 24.26
N ARG A 1032 -2.70 19.70 23.46
CA ARG A 1032 -1.51 18.97 23.93
C ARG A 1032 -0.44 19.90 24.49
N SER A 1033 -0.22 21.03 23.84
CA SER A 1033 0.79 21.98 24.30
C SER A 1033 0.35 22.77 25.54
N LEU A 1034 -0.94 23.15 25.62
CA LEU A 1034 -1.52 23.73 26.82
C LEU A 1034 -1.41 22.79 28.03
N LEU A 1035 -1.66 21.48 27.84
CA LEU A 1035 -1.50 20.49 28.89
C LEU A 1035 -0.03 20.25 29.29
N ALA A 1036 0.90 20.31 28.32
CA ALA A 1036 2.34 20.12 28.55
C ALA A 1036 2.96 21.23 29.42
N ASP A 1037 2.34 22.40 29.44
CA ASP A 1037 2.70 23.56 30.24
C ASP A 1037 4.16 24.04 30.07
N GLN A 1038 4.55 24.23 28.81
CA GLN A 1038 5.92 24.64 28.45
C GLN A 1038 6.15 26.15 28.64
N PRO A 1039 7.28 26.59 29.22
CA PRO A 1039 7.66 28.00 29.39
C PRO A 1039 7.77 28.83 28.11
N VAL A 1040 8.07 28.19 26.98
CA VAL A 1040 8.09 28.82 25.65
C VAL A 1040 7.26 27.98 24.70
N LEU A 1041 6.32 28.62 24.01
CA LEU A 1041 5.42 27.96 23.07
C LEU A 1041 5.62 28.52 21.66
N VAL A 1042 6.00 27.66 20.73
CA VAL A 1042 6.06 27.97 19.29
C VAL A 1042 4.84 27.36 18.62
N LEU A 1043 4.00 28.19 17.99
CA LEU A 1043 2.87 27.71 17.19
C LEU A 1043 3.13 28.01 15.72
N ASP A 1044 3.29 26.96 14.89
CA ASP A 1044 3.46 27.08 13.45
C ASP A 1044 2.10 26.99 12.75
N GLU A 1045 1.61 28.13 12.25
CA GLU A 1045 0.33 28.28 11.54
C GLU A 1045 -0.91 27.64 12.24
N PRO A 1046 -1.12 27.87 13.56
CA PRO A 1046 -2.16 27.17 14.35
C PRO A 1046 -3.60 27.44 13.88
N THR A 1047 -3.81 28.44 13.00
CA THR A 1047 -5.12 28.86 12.49
C THR A 1047 -5.32 28.57 11.00
N ALA A 1048 -4.40 27.88 10.31
CA ALA A 1048 -4.44 27.69 8.85
C ALA A 1048 -5.70 26.94 8.34
N HIS A 1049 -6.31 26.12 9.20
CA HIS A 1049 -7.48 25.29 8.88
C HIS A 1049 -8.76 25.72 9.60
N LEU A 1050 -8.79 26.95 10.13
CA LEU A 1050 -9.91 27.50 10.90
C LEU A 1050 -10.62 28.62 10.13
N ASP A 1051 -11.94 28.71 10.31
CA ASP A 1051 -12.71 29.87 9.90
C ASP A 1051 -12.33 31.11 10.73
N HIS A 1052 -12.50 32.30 10.16
CA HIS A 1052 -12.00 33.54 10.76
C HIS A 1052 -12.48 33.77 12.22
N PRO A 1053 -13.76 33.53 12.58
CA PRO A 1053 -14.21 33.67 13.97
C PRO A 1053 -13.52 32.70 14.93
N THR A 1054 -13.42 31.42 14.57
CA THR A 1054 -12.75 30.41 15.41
C THR A 1054 -11.24 30.65 15.50
N ALA A 1055 -10.62 31.12 14.41
CA ALA A 1055 -9.22 31.50 14.39
C ALA A 1055 -8.94 32.67 15.35
N GLN A 1056 -9.80 33.70 15.35
CA GLN A 1056 -9.70 34.81 16.29
C GLN A 1056 -9.93 34.38 17.74
N ALA A 1057 -10.95 33.54 18.01
CA ALA A 1057 -11.24 33.04 19.35
C ALA A 1057 -10.07 32.24 19.93
N LEU A 1058 -9.52 31.31 19.14
CA LEU A 1058 -8.35 30.52 19.53
C LEU A 1058 -7.11 31.40 19.73
N ALA A 1059 -6.89 32.37 18.85
CA ALA A 1059 -5.78 33.32 19.00
C ALA A 1059 -5.93 34.16 20.28
N ALA A 1060 -7.14 34.65 20.58
CA ALA A 1060 -7.43 35.42 21.78
C ALA A 1060 -7.20 34.58 23.05
N GLU A 1061 -7.70 33.34 23.09
CA GLU A 1061 -7.51 32.43 24.24
C GLU A 1061 -6.02 32.10 24.47
N VAL A 1062 -5.28 31.80 23.40
CA VAL A 1062 -3.85 31.47 23.51
C VAL A 1062 -3.03 32.72 23.86
N LEU A 1063 -3.26 33.87 23.21
CA LEU A 1063 -2.43 35.08 23.30
C LEU A 1063 -2.81 36.03 24.44
N SER A 1064 -4.07 36.01 24.90
CA SER A 1064 -4.55 36.89 25.99
C SER A 1064 -4.51 36.23 27.38
N GLY A 1065 -4.17 34.94 27.44
CA GLY A 1065 -3.98 34.21 28.70
C GLY A 1065 -2.82 34.72 29.57
N PRO A 1066 -2.60 34.14 30.76
CA PRO A 1066 -1.57 34.55 31.72
C PRO A 1066 -0.19 34.75 31.08
N ARG A 1067 0.54 35.83 31.45
CA ARG A 1067 1.90 36.12 30.94
C ARG A 1067 3.00 35.29 31.62
N ASP A 1068 2.71 34.01 31.88
CA ASP A 1068 3.61 33.07 32.52
C ASP A 1068 4.67 32.49 31.57
N ARG A 1069 4.33 32.43 30.28
CA ARG A 1069 5.12 31.84 29.18
C ARG A 1069 5.37 32.82 28.03
N ALA A 1070 6.47 32.59 27.31
CA ALA A 1070 6.73 33.26 26.03
C ALA A 1070 6.01 32.54 24.89
N VAL A 1071 5.47 33.26 23.92
CA VAL A 1071 4.79 32.66 22.77
C VAL A 1071 5.29 33.24 21.45
N LEU A 1072 5.70 32.35 20.55
CA LEU A 1072 5.99 32.66 19.16
C LEU A 1072 4.82 32.21 18.29
N TRP A 1073 4.08 33.17 17.75
CA TRP A 1073 2.94 32.97 16.87
C TRP A 1073 3.37 33.10 15.41
N ILE A 1074 3.63 31.97 14.76
CA ILE A 1074 4.01 31.97 13.34
C ILE A 1074 2.73 31.90 12.51
N THR A 1075 2.52 32.88 11.63
CA THR A 1075 1.32 32.94 10.81
C THR A 1075 1.57 33.66 9.49
N HIS A 1076 0.74 33.38 8.50
CA HIS A 1076 0.65 34.15 7.25
C HIS A 1076 -0.63 35.01 7.18
N GLY A 1077 -1.51 34.93 8.20
CA GLY A 1077 -2.76 35.69 8.30
C GLY A 1077 -2.74 36.77 9.39
N SER A 1078 -3.79 37.59 9.44
CA SER A 1078 -3.94 38.68 10.42
C SER A 1078 -4.48 38.25 11.79
N ALA A 1079 -5.03 37.04 11.91
CA ALA A 1079 -5.63 36.57 13.15
C ALA A 1079 -4.61 36.52 14.30
N GLY A 1080 -4.92 37.23 15.38
CA GLY A 1080 -4.10 37.27 16.60
C GLY A 1080 -2.99 38.33 16.60
N LEU A 1081 -2.73 39.03 15.50
CA LEU A 1081 -1.65 40.03 15.43
C LEU A 1081 -1.87 41.22 16.38
N ASP A 1082 -3.12 41.56 16.68
CA ASP A 1082 -3.46 42.65 17.62
C ASP A 1082 -3.15 42.31 19.09
N HIS A 1083 -2.90 41.03 19.39
CA HIS A 1083 -2.61 40.52 20.73
C HIS A 1083 -1.13 40.21 20.97
N VAL A 1084 -0.24 40.51 20.01
CA VAL A 1084 1.21 40.30 20.17
C VAL A 1084 1.92 41.58 20.59
N ASP A 1085 3.00 41.45 21.36
CA ASP A 1085 3.84 42.57 21.78
C ASP A 1085 4.78 43.04 20.65
N ARG A 1086 5.16 42.15 19.73
CA ARG A 1086 6.11 42.44 18.64
C ARG A 1086 5.85 41.57 17.40
N ILE A 1087 6.02 42.15 16.21
CA ILE A 1087 5.94 41.45 14.92
C ILE A 1087 7.32 41.43 14.26
N VAL A 1088 7.74 40.25 13.79
CA VAL A 1088 9.00 40.01 13.07
C VAL A 1088 8.68 39.48 11.67
N THR A 1089 9.30 40.04 10.63
CA THR A 1089 9.05 39.65 9.23
C THR A 1089 10.24 38.88 8.66
N GLN A 1090 9.99 37.71 8.07
CA GLN A 1090 10.99 36.84 7.45
C GLN A 1090 10.95 36.96 5.92
N GLY A 1091 11.99 37.52 5.28
CA GLY A 1091 12.13 37.65 3.82
C GLY A 1091 13.21 38.67 3.41
N SER A 1092 13.79 38.52 2.21
CA SER A 1092 14.79 39.44 1.64
C SER A 1092 14.18 40.80 1.29
N ASP A 1093 14.84 41.89 1.69
CA ASP A 1093 14.63 43.30 1.29
C ASP A 1093 13.22 43.66 0.81
N TRP A 1094 12.33 43.95 1.76
CA TRP A 1094 11.14 44.73 1.48
C TRP A 1094 11.51 46.22 1.61
N PRO A 1095 11.51 47.02 0.53
CA PRO A 1095 11.84 48.43 0.63
C PRO A 1095 10.69 49.17 1.34
N GLY A 1096 11.01 49.84 2.44
CA GLY A 1096 10.23 50.95 2.96
C GLY A 1096 9.31 50.64 4.14
N ARG A 1097 9.76 50.98 5.34
CA ARG A 1097 9.18 52.02 6.22
C ARG A 1097 10.07 52.20 7.44
N HIS A 1098 11.15 52.95 7.27
CA HIS A 1098 11.60 53.83 8.36
C HIS A 1098 10.74 55.08 8.28
N GLN A 1099 9.73 55.17 9.13
CA GLN A 1099 9.24 56.45 9.64
C GLN A 1099 8.98 56.28 11.12
N GLY A 1100 9.78 56.99 11.90
CA GLY A 1100 9.37 57.54 13.18
C GLY A 1100 10.22 58.78 13.42
N PRO A 1101 9.80 59.67 14.33
CA PRO A 1101 8.44 60.16 14.52
C PRO A 1101 7.99 61.13 13.41
#